data_AF-A0A6L5FDG7-F1
#
_entry.id   AF-A0A6L5FDG7-F1
#
_cell.length_a   1.000
_cell.length_b   1.000
_cell.length_c   1.000
_cell.angle_alpha   90.00
_cell.angle_beta   90.00
_cell.angle_gamma   90.00
#
_symmetry.space_group_name_H-M   'P 1'
#
loop_
_entity.id
_entity.type
_entity.pdbx_description
1 polymer ?
#
loop_
_entity_poly.entity_id
_entity_poly.type
_entity_poly.pdbx_seq_one_letter_code
_entity_poly.pdbx_strand_id
1 'polypeptide(L)'
;MLRRLGVMFVLALMLGLPVMAETATCPAYEGITCQGWVTDEAGVLDNRELVESAAGEFVSATGHEIAVVVVDSTDGVDHSEFAAELGNTWGVGSPEENDGIVLLLAISDRYTQIESGPGAELDTSTFERISELGNSFFAEGEYGTGLVAVLSGLQGAYPQTGGGQPTDHSGFAGGGEVEADGSSNGGGGGVLPWVLGGAVVLIGGSVLAGRLSDRRKEEQSILKTRERVVDNELARLDPSGHEIVIPDDLFLPRADQGPTVPTSRGLAELASIGGDPEALRALWHHGAVEVGDTAAIERYKEMPLEMRVSDEQGLLEGSVQQAAKEAAKEVDSDAFEVKRQELRRLVDSLRPFRAAEASQRLAREMARQAVDTELGPTIVSDLGVRLVQAGPALEQSRPLGETVTALEEKATDAREKTDRLEELYDRLPDVPTRPAVAAALADLGESPEEAANAFDRVHKELEAKAEQMEKDGVDLASAAAFLVMNNDEDEVDDFLEAYREARSLDVDPPTSIEMALVGMRGSKEIEEIQSVASDLDLPVSIAAALVRKGDRSLDDYSALRDEIAQLDVDTESVRVISAVLAVSLEPSQALRRWQEARSTLAELGLSGSYADVAAAFGASDPRGPRQFALAYAAQRQELARSHIKDADRYAPELAHQGTSGRRDSWTGEPIGTGLWHYDPFYLFYFHWAMTSTMHRGLGWNPVYGDSSWGSDSESWFGGYGGGGGFGGSGGGSSWGGGFSGGGFGGGFGGGGGFGGGGGGGGGGGW
;
A
#
# COMPACT_ATOMS: atom_id res chain seq x y z
N MET A 1 56.65 -11.56 -52.61
CA MET A 1 56.60 -12.07 -51.22
C MET A 1 56.38 -10.97 -50.16
N LEU A 2 56.76 -9.71 -50.37
CA LEU A 2 56.55 -8.63 -49.37
C LEU A 2 55.12 -8.08 -49.22
N ARG A 3 54.17 -8.43 -50.10
CA ARG A 3 52.79 -7.91 -50.05
C ARG A 3 51.82 -8.74 -49.20
N ARG A 4 52.21 -9.96 -48.79
CA ARG A 4 51.38 -10.86 -47.96
C ARG A 4 51.69 -10.77 -46.46
N LEU A 5 52.83 -10.18 -46.07
CA LEU A 5 53.14 -9.93 -44.65
C LEU A 5 52.43 -8.69 -44.08
N GLY A 6 52.13 -7.68 -44.90
CA GLY A 6 51.48 -6.45 -44.41
C GLY A 6 50.03 -6.64 -43.98
N VAL A 7 49.29 -7.55 -44.65
CA VAL A 7 47.87 -7.79 -44.35
C VAL A 7 47.68 -8.63 -43.08
N MET A 8 48.64 -9.51 -42.75
CA MET A 8 48.62 -10.27 -41.50
C MET A 8 49.02 -9.44 -40.28
N PHE A 9 49.81 -8.37 -40.45
CA PHE A 9 50.21 -7.48 -39.35
C PHE A 9 49.09 -6.50 -38.98
N VAL A 10 48.26 -6.08 -39.95
CA VAL A 10 47.10 -5.20 -39.68
C VAL A 10 45.92 -5.96 -39.07
N LEU A 11 45.73 -7.25 -39.41
CA LEU A 11 44.66 -8.07 -38.81
C LEU A 11 44.99 -8.53 -37.38
N ALA A 12 46.28 -8.67 -37.03
CA ALA A 12 46.71 -9.00 -35.68
C ALA A 12 46.73 -7.79 -34.73
N LEU A 13 46.78 -6.56 -35.27
CA LEU A 13 46.76 -5.32 -34.48
C LEU A 13 45.32 -4.88 -34.10
N MET A 14 44.29 -5.49 -34.70
CA MET A 14 42.86 -5.21 -34.45
C MET A 14 42.22 -6.17 -33.43
N LEU A 15 42.96 -7.11 -32.84
CA LEU A 15 42.44 -8.16 -31.95
C LEU A 15 43.03 -8.11 -30.52
N GLY A 16 43.66 -7.00 -30.11
CA GLY A 16 44.45 -6.96 -28.88
C GLY A 16 44.40 -5.66 -28.07
N LEU A 17 43.42 -4.79 -28.27
CA LEU A 17 43.20 -3.68 -27.33
C LEU A 17 42.26 -4.18 -26.23
N PRO A 18 42.72 -4.36 -24.98
CA PRO A 18 41.77 -4.41 -23.88
C PRO A 18 41.09 -3.03 -23.87
N VAL A 19 39.78 -3.01 -24.06
CA VAL A 19 38.97 -1.87 -23.65
C VAL A 19 39.13 -1.82 -22.14
N MET A 20 40.10 -1.04 -21.66
CA MET A 20 40.13 -0.60 -20.29
C MET A 20 38.98 0.38 -20.18
N ALA A 21 37.88 -0.06 -19.60
CA ALA A 21 36.86 0.84 -19.10
C ALA A 21 37.54 1.71 -18.03
N GLU A 22 37.81 2.98 -18.36
CA GLU A 22 38.13 3.98 -17.35
C GLU A 22 36.88 4.15 -16.51
N THR A 23 36.88 3.54 -15.32
CA THR A 23 35.86 3.81 -14.30
C THR A 23 36.03 5.26 -13.88
N ALA A 24 35.06 6.12 -14.21
CA ALA A 24 35.01 7.47 -13.68
C ALA A 24 35.03 7.40 -12.15
N THR A 25 36.02 8.04 -11.52
CA THR A 25 36.17 8.06 -10.07
C THR A 25 35.73 9.42 -9.54
N CYS A 26 34.60 9.47 -8.83
CA CYS A 26 34.22 10.66 -8.06
C CYS A 26 35.16 10.81 -6.84
N PRO A 27 35.40 12.04 -6.37
CA PRO A 27 36.13 12.25 -5.13
C PRO A 27 35.36 11.64 -3.94
N ALA A 28 36.09 11.05 -3.00
CA ALA A 28 35.47 10.48 -1.80
C ALA A 28 34.91 11.59 -0.90
N TYR A 29 33.68 11.41 -0.41
CA TYR A 29 33.03 12.28 0.57
C TYR A 29 32.70 11.44 1.81
N GLU A 30 33.24 11.80 2.97
CA GLU A 30 33.15 10.99 4.21
C GLU A 30 33.49 9.50 4.04
N GLY A 31 34.40 9.18 3.12
CA GLY A 31 34.82 7.80 2.80
C GLY A 31 33.95 7.08 1.76
N ILE A 32 32.85 7.69 1.31
CA ILE A 32 31.93 7.17 0.29
C ILE A 32 32.44 7.55 -1.10
N THR A 33 32.45 6.58 -2.02
CA THR A 33 32.81 6.81 -3.44
C THR A 33 31.71 6.32 -4.36
N CYS A 34 31.36 7.13 -5.37
CA CYS A 34 30.28 6.81 -6.30
C CYS A 34 30.47 5.47 -7.04
N GLN A 35 29.38 4.75 -7.27
CA GLN A 35 29.36 3.44 -7.97
C GLN A 35 28.43 3.42 -9.21
N GLY A 36 28.28 4.56 -9.88
CA GLY A 36 27.28 4.78 -10.93
C GLY A 36 26.26 5.83 -10.47
N TRP A 37 25.02 5.72 -10.93
CA TRP A 37 23.92 6.51 -10.37
C TRP A 37 23.54 6.01 -8.97
N VAL A 38 23.72 4.72 -8.68
CA VAL A 38 23.41 4.13 -7.36
C VAL A 38 24.68 3.70 -6.63
N THR A 39 24.83 4.22 -5.41
CA THR A 39 25.91 3.89 -4.48
C THR A 39 25.31 3.27 -3.22
N ASP A 40 25.56 1.98 -2.99
CA ASP A 40 25.10 1.24 -1.81
C ASP A 40 26.26 0.92 -0.89
N GLU A 41 26.55 1.81 0.06
CA GLU A 41 27.57 1.59 1.09
C GLU A 41 27.05 0.74 2.24
N ALA A 42 25.74 0.77 2.50
CA ALA A 42 25.13 -0.06 3.53
C ALA A 42 25.11 -1.56 3.14
N GLY A 43 25.15 -1.87 1.84
CA GLY A 43 25.13 -3.23 1.30
C GLY A 43 23.76 -3.89 1.44
N VAL A 44 22.69 -3.11 1.36
CA VAL A 44 21.30 -3.55 1.63
C VAL A 44 20.45 -3.72 0.37
N LEU A 45 20.97 -3.37 -0.82
CA LEU A 45 20.23 -3.52 -2.07
C LEU A 45 20.36 -4.93 -2.64
N ASP A 46 19.27 -5.70 -2.58
CA ASP A 46 19.18 -7.06 -3.15
C ASP A 46 19.35 -7.09 -4.68
N ASN A 47 18.95 -6.02 -5.36
CA ASN A 47 19.06 -5.88 -6.83
C ASN A 47 19.38 -4.42 -7.19
N ARG A 48 20.67 -4.07 -7.05
CA ARG A 48 21.18 -2.73 -7.38
C ARG A 48 20.91 -2.35 -8.83
N GLU A 49 20.96 -3.31 -9.77
CA GLU A 49 20.69 -3.06 -11.19
C GLU A 49 19.27 -2.59 -11.48
N LEU A 50 18.28 -3.00 -10.67
CA LEU A 50 16.91 -2.51 -10.78
C LEU A 50 16.83 -1.02 -10.46
N VAL A 51 17.47 -0.60 -9.37
CA VAL A 51 17.52 0.82 -8.95
C VAL A 51 18.34 1.64 -9.95
N GLU A 52 19.44 1.08 -10.46
CA GLU A 52 20.27 1.72 -11.49
C GLU A 52 19.47 1.93 -12.78
N SER A 53 18.64 0.96 -13.17
CA SER A 53 17.75 1.08 -14.33
C SER A 53 16.68 2.16 -14.12
N ALA A 54 16.06 2.21 -12.94
CA ALA A 54 15.06 3.24 -12.61
C ALA A 54 15.67 4.65 -12.58
N ALA A 55 16.88 4.80 -12.03
CA ALA A 55 17.62 6.06 -12.06
C ALA A 55 17.94 6.47 -13.51
N GLY A 56 18.34 5.53 -14.36
CA GLY A 56 18.57 5.81 -15.78
C GLY A 56 17.32 6.19 -16.57
N GLU A 57 16.18 5.56 -16.25
CA GLU A 57 14.88 5.93 -16.81
C GLU A 57 14.48 7.35 -16.39
N PHE A 58 14.67 7.70 -15.11
CA PHE A 58 14.47 9.06 -14.61
C PHE A 58 15.29 10.07 -15.40
N VAL A 59 16.62 9.88 -15.48
CA VAL A 59 17.53 10.80 -16.20
C VAL A 59 17.12 10.93 -17.67
N SER A 60 16.75 9.81 -18.30
CA SER A 60 16.32 9.79 -19.70
C SER A 60 14.98 10.51 -19.93
N ALA A 61 14.08 10.49 -18.94
CA ALA A 61 12.74 11.05 -19.03
C ALA A 61 12.69 12.54 -18.67
N THR A 62 13.50 12.98 -17.69
CA THR A 62 13.46 14.34 -17.14
C THR A 62 14.60 15.22 -17.64
N GLY A 63 15.73 14.61 -18.04
CA GLY A 63 16.96 15.31 -18.38
C GLY A 63 17.80 15.74 -17.18
N HIS A 64 17.30 15.56 -15.94
CA HIS A 64 18.01 15.89 -14.71
C HIS A 64 18.91 14.74 -14.26
N GLU A 65 20.12 15.05 -13.78
CA GLU A 65 21.01 14.05 -13.23
C GLU A 65 20.64 13.71 -11.78
N ILE A 66 20.75 12.43 -11.43
CA ILE A 66 20.44 11.95 -10.08
C ILE A 66 21.54 11.05 -9.53
N ALA A 67 21.81 11.18 -8.23
CA ALA A 67 22.61 10.25 -7.45
C ALA A 67 21.77 9.64 -6.33
N VAL A 68 21.70 8.31 -6.29
CA VAL A 68 21.03 7.55 -5.23
C VAL A 68 22.10 6.98 -4.31
N VAL A 69 22.04 7.32 -3.03
CA VAL A 69 23.07 6.97 -2.04
C VAL A 69 22.43 6.29 -0.84
N VAL A 70 22.88 5.07 -0.54
CA VAL A 70 22.41 4.29 0.60
C VAL A 70 23.55 4.11 1.58
N VAL A 71 23.37 4.63 2.80
CA VAL A 71 24.36 4.60 3.89
C VAL A 71 23.75 4.00 5.15
N ASP A 72 24.58 3.48 6.05
CA ASP A 72 24.10 3.02 7.34
C ASP A 72 23.61 4.20 8.21
N SER A 73 24.42 5.26 8.34
CA SER A 73 24.08 6.49 9.08
C SER A 73 24.85 7.68 8.51
N THR A 74 24.38 8.89 8.81
CA THR A 74 25.09 10.16 8.57
C THR A 74 26.02 10.56 9.73
N ASP A 75 26.17 9.70 10.75
CA ASP A 75 27.02 9.90 11.93
C ASP A 75 26.72 11.20 12.70
N GLY A 76 25.47 11.69 12.63
CA GLY A 76 24.97 12.87 13.34
C GLY A 76 25.15 14.19 12.59
N VAL A 77 25.56 14.16 11.32
CA VAL A 77 25.42 15.29 10.39
C VAL A 77 23.95 15.43 9.98
N ASP A 78 23.48 16.65 9.76
CA ASP A 78 22.12 16.87 9.25
C ASP A 78 21.95 16.24 7.87
N HIS A 79 20.86 15.51 7.63
CA HIS A 79 20.66 14.74 6.39
C HIS A 79 20.61 15.60 5.13
N SER A 80 20.01 16.80 5.23
CA SER A 80 19.96 17.77 4.14
C SER A 80 21.35 18.33 3.85
N GLU A 81 22.08 18.73 4.89
CA GLU A 81 23.48 19.19 4.76
C GLU A 81 24.37 18.08 4.15
N PHE A 82 24.23 16.84 4.62
CA PHE A 82 24.99 15.70 4.13
C PHE A 82 24.73 15.43 2.65
N ALA A 83 23.45 15.37 2.24
CA ALA A 83 23.07 15.12 0.85
C ALA A 83 23.51 16.27 -0.07
N ALA A 84 23.40 17.52 0.37
CA ALA A 84 23.84 18.69 -0.40
C ALA A 84 25.36 18.74 -0.57
N GLU A 85 26.14 18.51 0.50
CA GLU A 85 27.61 18.50 0.42
C GLU A 85 28.13 17.32 -0.41
N LEU A 86 27.48 16.15 -0.31
CA LEU A 86 27.79 14.99 -1.14
C LEU A 86 27.54 15.32 -2.62
N GLY A 87 26.37 15.87 -2.95
CA GLY A 87 26.01 16.28 -4.31
C GLY A 87 27.00 17.27 -4.90
N ASN A 88 27.38 18.29 -4.11
CA ASN A 88 28.39 19.28 -4.50
C ASN A 88 29.78 18.67 -4.69
N THR A 89 30.17 17.72 -3.84
CA THR A 89 31.47 17.05 -3.91
C THR A 89 31.56 16.15 -5.14
N TRP A 90 30.49 15.44 -5.46
CA TRP A 90 30.42 14.56 -6.63
C TRP A 90 30.12 15.31 -7.92
N GLY A 91 29.65 16.56 -7.83
CA GLY A 91 29.30 17.39 -8.97
C GLY A 91 28.03 16.89 -9.64
N VAL A 92 26.99 16.57 -8.84
CA VAL A 92 25.72 16.07 -9.36
C VAL A 92 24.96 17.17 -10.10
N GLY A 93 24.62 16.96 -11.37
CA GLY A 93 23.94 17.94 -12.21
C GLY A 93 24.87 18.69 -13.18
N SER A 94 24.26 19.40 -14.12
CA SER A 94 25.02 20.25 -15.04
C SER A 94 25.61 21.46 -14.30
N PRO A 95 26.90 21.79 -14.51
CA PRO A 95 27.49 23.02 -13.97
C PRO A 95 26.79 24.31 -14.46
N GLU A 96 26.09 24.24 -15.60
CA GLU A 96 25.37 25.38 -16.18
C GLU A 96 23.95 25.50 -15.60
N GLU A 97 23.23 24.38 -15.46
CA GLU A 97 21.82 24.37 -15.05
C GLU A 97 21.63 24.19 -13.54
N ASN A 98 22.61 23.63 -12.82
CA ASN A 98 22.54 23.29 -11.40
C ASN A 98 21.30 22.44 -11.05
N ASP A 99 21.05 21.42 -11.87
CA ASP A 99 19.82 20.63 -11.89
C ASP A 99 20.01 19.21 -11.34
N GLY A 100 21.03 19.02 -10.52
CA GLY A 100 21.34 17.73 -9.90
C GLY A 100 20.43 17.41 -8.72
N ILE A 101 20.14 16.12 -8.55
CA ILE A 101 19.30 15.60 -7.47
C ILE A 101 20.07 14.52 -6.71
N VAL A 102 20.03 14.56 -5.38
CA VAL A 102 20.57 13.51 -4.50
C VAL A 102 19.43 12.89 -3.72
N LEU A 103 19.24 11.58 -3.88
CA LEU A 103 18.36 10.77 -3.05
C LEU A 103 19.22 9.99 -2.05
N LEU A 104 19.18 10.39 -0.78
CA LEU A 104 19.90 9.77 0.32
C LEU A 104 18.95 8.89 1.14
N LEU A 105 19.35 7.65 1.39
CA LEU A 105 18.70 6.73 2.32
C LEU A 105 19.68 6.35 3.44
N ALA A 106 19.38 6.76 4.67
CA ALA A 106 20.16 6.44 5.87
C ALA A 106 19.42 5.40 6.72
N ILE A 107 19.92 4.17 6.72
CA ILE A 107 19.20 2.97 7.21
C ILE A 107 18.99 3.00 8.74
N SER A 108 20.07 3.16 9.50
CA SER A 108 20.04 3.21 10.97
C SER A 108 19.38 4.49 11.49
N ASP A 109 19.47 5.59 10.74
CA ASP A 109 18.80 6.85 11.05
C ASP A 109 17.30 6.79 10.73
N ARG A 110 16.86 5.78 9.97
CA ARG A 110 15.50 5.61 9.43
C ARG A 110 15.01 6.87 8.72
N TYR A 111 15.87 7.44 7.88
CA TYR A 111 15.62 8.73 7.24
C TYR A 111 15.91 8.69 5.74
N THR A 112 15.02 9.30 4.96
CA THR A 112 15.15 9.47 3.51
C THR A 112 15.18 10.97 3.24
N GLN A 113 16.21 11.43 2.54
CA GLN A 113 16.38 12.84 2.16
C GLN A 113 16.46 12.96 0.64
N ILE A 114 15.76 13.95 0.10
CA ILE A 114 15.93 14.35 -1.30
C ILE A 114 16.44 15.79 -1.30
N GLU A 115 17.60 15.99 -1.89
CA GLU A 115 18.16 17.31 -2.14
C GLU A 115 18.22 17.58 -3.63
N SER A 116 17.89 18.81 -4.03
CA SER A 116 17.95 19.23 -5.42
C SER A 116 18.66 20.57 -5.55
N GLY A 117 19.39 20.75 -6.65
CA GLY A 117 19.96 22.04 -7.00
C GLY A 117 18.89 23.02 -7.50
N PRO A 118 19.19 24.34 -7.55
CA PRO A 118 18.25 25.38 -7.97
C PRO A 118 17.61 25.19 -9.36
N GLY A 119 18.24 24.42 -10.25
CA GLY A 119 17.74 24.10 -11.59
C GLY A 119 16.71 22.96 -11.63
N ALA A 120 16.58 22.20 -10.55
CA ALA A 120 15.64 21.09 -10.39
C ALA A 120 14.80 21.22 -9.11
N GLU A 121 14.64 22.45 -8.61
CA GLU A 121 13.96 22.73 -7.34
C GLU A 121 12.47 22.37 -7.42
N LEU A 122 12.02 21.52 -6.50
CA LEU A 122 10.61 21.29 -6.21
C LEU A 122 10.28 21.86 -4.82
N ASP A 123 9.00 22.08 -4.58
CA ASP A 123 8.53 22.48 -3.24
C ASP A 123 8.89 21.39 -2.21
N THR A 124 9.32 21.80 -1.00
CA THR A 124 9.73 20.87 0.06
C THR A 124 8.63 19.85 0.40
N SER A 125 7.35 20.24 0.37
CA SER A 125 6.23 19.32 0.62
C SER A 125 6.10 18.24 -0.47
N THR A 126 6.57 18.53 -1.69
CA THR A 126 6.61 17.57 -2.79
C THR A 126 7.72 16.54 -2.57
N PHE A 127 8.90 16.96 -2.10
CA PHE A 127 9.98 16.04 -1.76
C PHE A 127 9.65 15.14 -0.56
N GLU A 128 9.01 15.69 0.47
CA GLU A 128 8.52 14.92 1.62
C GLU A 128 7.53 13.84 1.15
N ARG A 129 6.50 14.23 0.40
CA ARG A 129 5.51 13.29 -0.15
C ARG A 129 6.13 12.22 -1.05
N ILE A 130 7.13 12.56 -1.86
CA ILE A 130 7.79 11.60 -2.76
C ILE A 130 8.70 10.66 -1.98
N SER A 131 9.42 11.15 -0.97
CA SER A 131 10.24 10.33 -0.07
C SER A 131 9.38 9.32 0.68
N GLU A 132 8.17 9.72 1.09
CA GLU A 132 7.20 8.86 1.77
C GLU A 132 6.75 7.65 0.95
N LEU A 133 6.80 7.72 -0.39
CA LEU A 133 6.44 6.59 -1.27
C LEU A 133 7.30 5.35 -1.02
N GLY A 134 8.52 5.53 -0.53
CA GLY A 134 9.44 4.43 -0.20
C GLY A 134 9.29 3.90 1.22
N ASN A 135 8.63 4.63 2.14
CA ASN A 135 8.70 4.37 3.57
C ASN A 135 8.14 3.00 3.99
N SER A 136 7.03 2.57 3.38
CA SER A 136 6.46 1.24 3.64
C SER A 136 7.42 0.13 3.24
N PHE A 137 8.02 0.23 2.05
CA PHE A 137 9.03 -0.71 1.57
C PHE A 137 10.28 -0.71 2.46
N PHE A 138 10.74 0.47 2.91
CA PHE A 138 11.89 0.58 3.80
C PHE A 138 11.64 -0.05 5.18
N ALA A 139 10.41 0.04 5.69
CA ALA A 139 9.99 -0.60 6.93
C ALA A 139 10.00 -2.14 6.82
N GLU A 140 9.66 -2.67 5.64
CA GLU A 140 9.66 -4.11 5.32
C GLU A 140 11.05 -4.65 4.93
N GLY A 141 12.06 -3.78 4.84
CA GLY A 141 13.42 -4.13 4.40
C GLY A 141 13.58 -4.23 2.88
N GLU A 142 12.56 -3.86 2.10
CA GLU A 142 12.59 -3.84 0.63
C GLU A 142 13.19 -2.54 0.08
N TYR A 143 14.46 -2.28 0.41
CA TYR A 143 15.13 -1.02 0.07
C TYR A 143 15.20 -0.72 -1.43
N GLY A 144 15.40 -1.75 -2.26
CA GLY A 144 15.42 -1.59 -3.72
C GLY A 144 14.06 -1.15 -4.28
N THR A 145 12.97 -1.80 -3.84
CA THR A 145 11.60 -1.46 -4.27
C THR A 145 11.22 -0.06 -3.80
N GLY A 146 11.55 0.28 -2.55
CA GLY A 146 11.29 1.61 -2.00
C GLY A 146 12.00 2.71 -2.77
N LEU A 147 13.27 2.54 -3.14
CA LEU A 147 14.01 3.50 -3.95
C LEU A 147 13.41 3.65 -5.36
N VAL A 148 12.95 2.55 -5.99
CA VAL A 148 12.27 2.62 -7.29
C VAL A 148 10.94 3.37 -7.19
N ALA A 149 10.19 3.20 -6.10
CA ALA A 149 8.95 3.95 -5.85
C ALA A 149 9.22 5.46 -5.72
N VAL A 150 10.25 5.84 -4.95
CA VAL A 150 10.68 7.23 -4.80
C VAL A 150 11.14 7.82 -6.15
N LEU A 151 11.96 7.09 -6.92
CA LEU A 151 12.42 7.50 -8.26
C LEU A 151 11.27 7.67 -9.25
N SER A 152 10.27 6.79 -9.19
CA SER A 152 9.06 6.89 -10.02
C SER A 152 8.22 8.10 -9.64
N GLY A 153 8.12 8.41 -8.34
CA GLY A 153 7.48 9.62 -7.82
C GLY A 153 8.19 10.89 -8.30
N LEU A 154 9.53 10.93 -8.21
CA LEU A 154 10.34 12.02 -8.74
C LEU A 154 10.10 12.20 -10.25
N GLN A 155 10.11 11.12 -11.03
CA GLN A 155 9.84 11.19 -12.47
C GLN A 155 8.45 11.77 -12.78
N GLY A 156 7.45 11.49 -11.96
CA GLY A 156 6.10 12.04 -12.10
C GLY A 156 6.00 13.53 -11.74
N ALA A 157 6.89 14.02 -10.87
CA ALA A 157 6.89 15.41 -10.40
C ALA A 157 7.60 16.38 -11.35
N TYR A 158 8.55 15.91 -12.17
CA TYR A 158 9.21 16.73 -13.18
C TYR A 158 8.45 16.70 -14.53
N PRO A 159 8.01 17.85 -15.06
CA PRO A 159 7.31 17.89 -16.35
C PRO A 159 8.23 17.43 -17.49
N GLN A 160 7.72 16.53 -18.33
CA GLN A 160 8.42 16.00 -19.51
C GLN A 160 8.88 17.13 -20.45
N THR A 161 10.16 17.47 -20.42
CA THR A 161 10.81 18.37 -21.37
C THR A 161 11.07 17.62 -22.67
N GLY A 162 10.05 17.57 -23.53
CA GLY A 162 10.18 16.97 -24.85
C GLY A 162 11.29 17.62 -25.69
N GLY A 163 12.37 16.89 -25.94
CA GLY A 163 13.30 17.15 -27.05
C GLY A 163 14.74 17.49 -26.68
N GLY A 164 15.43 16.62 -25.94
CA GLY A 164 16.90 16.58 -25.89
C GLY A 164 17.43 15.33 -26.61
N GLN A 165 18.36 15.50 -27.56
CA GLN A 165 19.10 14.37 -28.15
C GLN A 165 19.83 13.61 -27.03
N PRO A 166 19.99 12.27 -27.07
CA PRO A 166 20.76 11.56 -26.05
C PRO A 166 22.22 12.02 -26.15
N THR A 167 22.64 12.82 -25.18
CA THR A 167 24.04 13.11 -24.96
C THR A 167 24.66 11.90 -24.29
N ASP A 168 25.66 11.32 -24.95
CA ASP A 168 26.45 10.20 -24.46
C ASP A 168 27.29 10.73 -23.27
N HIS A 169 26.72 10.65 -22.07
CA HIS A 169 27.38 11.08 -20.82
C HIS A 169 27.45 9.90 -19.86
N SER A 170 28.58 9.20 -19.92
CA SER A 170 29.12 8.45 -18.79
C SER A 170 29.84 9.43 -17.85
N GLY A 171 29.32 9.60 -16.64
CA GLY A 171 30.07 10.05 -15.46
C GLY A 171 30.32 11.56 -15.32
N PHE A 172 30.04 12.04 -14.10
CA PHE A 172 30.37 13.36 -13.58
C PHE A 172 31.83 13.75 -13.87
N ALA A 173 32.02 14.90 -14.51
CA ALA A 173 33.34 15.49 -14.74
C ALA A 173 33.35 16.95 -14.25
N GLY A 174 34.12 17.18 -13.18
CA GLY A 174 34.37 18.49 -12.59
C GLY A 174 35.13 19.44 -13.52
N GLY A 175 34.76 20.72 -13.46
CA GLY A 175 35.31 21.79 -14.28
C GLY A 175 36.73 22.24 -13.91
N GLY A 176 37.40 22.80 -14.92
CA GLY A 176 38.63 23.59 -14.79
C GLY A 176 38.72 24.62 -15.92
N GLU A 177 38.90 25.88 -15.55
CA GLU A 177 39.00 27.07 -16.43
C GLU A 177 40.19 27.02 -17.42
N VAL A 178 40.10 27.76 -18.55
CA VAL A 178 41.08 28.77 -19.06
C VAL A 178 40.68 29.30 -20.47
N GLU A 179 40.59 30.63 -20.53
CA GLU A 179 40.89 31.64 -21.57
C GLU A 179 40.69 31.45 -23.11
N ALA A 180 40.33 32.59 -23.70
CA ALA A 180 40.08 32.93 -25.10
C ALA A 180 41.30 32.81 -26.06
N ASP A 181 41.04 32.58 -27.36
CA ASP A 181 41.10 33.62 -28.42
C ASP A 181 41.07 33.02 -29.86
N GLY A 182 40.32 33.69 -30.74
CA GLY A 182 40.63 33.94 -32.15
C GLY A 182 40.81 32.80 -33.17
N SER A 183 39.92 32.74 -34.16
CA SER A 183 40.22 33.20 -35.55
C SER A 183 39.31 32.58 -36.61
N SER A 184 38.80 33.48 -37.46
CA SER A 184 38.00 33.31 -38.68
C SER A 184 38.71 32.68 -39.88
N ASN A 185 37.95 31.94 -40.70
CA ASN A 185 37.92 31.80 -42.18
C ASN A 185 37.52 30.36 -42.52
N GLY A 186 36.63 30.01 -43.45
CA GLY A 186 36.17 30.70 -44.65
C GLY A 186 36.23 29.68 -45.81
N GLY A 187 35.12 29.49 -46.54
CA GLY A 187 35.15 29.04 -47.95
C GLY A 187 34.86 27.57 -48.27
N GLY A 188 33.59 27.27 -48.56
CA GLY A 188 33.07 26.86 -49.89
C GLY A 188 33.74 25.76 -50.75
N GLY A 189 32.90 24.80 -51.17
CA GLY A 189 33.02 23.97 -52.38
C GLY A 189 33.62 22.59 -52.12
N GLY A 190 32.98 21.43 -52.33
CA GLY A 190 31.90 21.04 -53.24
C GLY A 190 32.45 19.99 -54.21
N VAL A 191 31.97 18.74 -54.16
CA VAL A 191 31.74 17.80 -55.31
C VAL A 191 31.15 16.45 -54.84
N LEU A 192 29.93 16.16 -55.30
CA LEU A 192 29.31 14.82 -55.45
C LEU A 192 29.96 14.05 -56.64
N PRO A 193 29.57 12.81 -57.06
CA PRO A 193 28.54 11.87 -56.56
C PRO A 193 29.00 10.37 -56.48
N TRP A 194 28.18 9.47 -55.91
CA TRP A 194 27.72 8.20 -56.53
C TRP A 194 26.55 7.65 -55.68
N VAL A 195 25.34 7.70 -56.25
CA VAL A 195 24.13 7.02 -55.74
C VAL A 195 23.75 5.94 -56.75
N LEU A 196 23.14 4.88 -56.24
CA LEU A 196 22.42 3.79 -56.93
C LEU A 196 23.19 2.46 -57.02
N GLY A 197 23.11 1.70 -55.93
CA GLY A 197 23.48 0.28 -55.89
C GLY A 197 23.15 -0.49 -54.60
N GLY A 198 22.55 0.13 -53.57
CA GLY A 198 22.45 -0.47 -52.23
C GLY A 198 21.07 -0.45 -51.57
N ALA A 199 19.97 -0.31 -52.31
CA ALA A 199 18.64 -0.13 -51.72
C ALA A 199 17.78 -1.41 -51.60
N VAL A 200 18.25 -2.58 -52.05
CA VAL A 200 17.43 -3.83 -52.03
C VAL A 200 17.88 -4.86 -50.98
N VAL A 201 19.06 -4.70 -50.36
CA VAL A 201 19.51 -5.62 -49.30
C VAL A 201 19.23 -5.07 -47.88
N LEU A 202 19.13 -3.75 -47.70
CA LEU A 202 18.90 -3.15 -46.38
C LEU A 202 17.44 -3.15 -45.92
N ILE A 203 16.47 -3.23 -46.84
CA ILE A 203 15.04 -3.31 -46.47
C ILE A 203 14.66 -4.75 -46.05
N GLY A 204 15.34 -5.77 -46.59
CA GLY A 204 15.12 -7.16 -46.16
C GLY A 204 15.69 -7.45 -44.77
N GLY A 205 16.84 -6.86 -44.43
CA GLY A 205 17.50 -7.06 -43.14
C GLY A 205 16.83 -6.33 -41.98
N SER A 206 16.34 -5.10 -42.17
CA SER A 206 15.67 -4.32 -41.13
C SER A 206 14.25 -4.82 -40.83
N VAL A 207 13.52 -5.33 -41.84
CA VAL A 207 12.20 -5.98 -41.62
C VAL A 207 12.34 -7.35 -40.94
N LEU A 208 13.44 -8.07 -41.17
CA LEU A 208 13.73 -9.33 -40.46
C LEU A 208 14.23 -9.09 -39.03
N ALA A 209 15.04 -8.05 -38.81
CA ALA A 209 15.52 -7.64 -37.50
C ALA A 209 14.38 -7.10 -36.60
N GLY A 210 13.46 -6.29 -37.16
CA GLY A 210 12.26 -5.82 -36.47
C GLY A 210 11.32 -6.96 -36.07
N ARG A 211 11.09 -7.94 -36.97
CA ARG A 211 10.29 -9.13 -36.63
C ARG A 211 10.93 -10.04 -35.58
N LEU A 212 12.27 -10.05 -35.48
CA LEU A 212 12.99 -10.82 -34.46
C LEU A 212 13.00 -10.08 -33.11
N SER A 213 13.06 -8.75 -33.10
CA SER A 213 12.93 -7.97 -31.86
C SER A 213 11.51 -8.01 -31.31
N ASP A 214 10.50 -7.94 -32.18
CA ASP A 214 9.10 -7.98 -31.77
C ASP A 214 8.74 -9.35 -31.19
N ARG A 215 9.24 -10.44 -31.78
CA ARG A 215 9.09 -11.79 -31.22
C ARG A 215 9.76 -11.97 -29.86
N ARG A 216 10.93 -11.35 -29.63
CA ARG A 216 11.61 -11.40 -28.33
C ARG A 216 10.85 -10.61 -27.26
N LYS A 217 10.28 -9.46 -27.62
CA LYS A 217 9.43 -8.67 -26.71
C LYS A 217 8.15 -9.41 -26.36
N GLU A 218 7.52 -10.05 -27.34
CA GLU A 218 6.35 -10.91 -27.16
C GLU A 218 6.66 -12.10 -26.25
N GLU A 219 7.75 -12.83 -26.52
CA GLU A 219 8.23 -13.94 -25.69
C GLU A 219 8.55 -13.51 -24.25
N GLN A 220 9.22 -12.37 -24.05
CA GLN A 220 9.48 -11.81 -22.71
C GLN A 220 8.19 -11.43 -21.97
N SER A 221 7.19 -10.87 -22.66
CA SER A 221 5.89 -10.54 -22.05
C SER A 221 5.13 -11.79 -21.60
N ILE A 222 5.23 -12.88 -22.38
CA ILE A 222 4.65 -14.18 -22.04
C ILE A 222 5.35 -14.72 -20.79
N LEU A 223 6.69 -14.73 -20.75
CA LEU A 223 7.45 -15.24 -19.62
C LEU A 223 7.19 -14.47 -18.32
N LYS A 224 7.12 -13.13 -18.37
CA LYS A 224 6.71 -12.31 -17.20
C LYS A 224 5.32 -12.66 -16.69
N THR A 225 4.40 -12.98 -17.60
CA THR A 225 3.05 -13.41 -17.24
C THR A 225 3.07 -14.81 -16.62
N ARG A 226 3.93 -15.71 -17.11
CA ARG A 226 4.09 -17.08 -16.57
C ARG A 226 4.74 -17.09 -15.20
N GLU A 227 5.75 -16.25 -15.00
CA GLU A 227 6.38 -16.02 -13.70
C GLU A 227 5.33 -15.64 -12.64
N ARG A 228 4.49 -14.64 -12.92
CA ARG A 228 3.39 -14.26 -12.02
C ARG A 228 2.42 -15.40 -11.72
N VAL A 229 2.08 -16.22 -12.71
CA VAL A 229 1.20 -17.39 -12.50
C VAL A 229 1.89 -18.46 -11.65
N VAL A 230 3.18 -18.69 -11.85
CA VAL A 230 3.99 -19.61 -11.05
C VAL A 230 4.13 -19.10 -9.62
N ASP A 231 4.37 -17.80 -9.43
CA ASP A 231 4.44 -17.15 -8.13
C ASP A 231 3.12 -17.31 -7.38
N ASN A 232 1.99 -17.13 -8.06
CA ASN A 232 0.66 -17.40 -7.48
C ASN A 232 0.48 -18.87 -7.05
N GLU A 233 1.04 -19.84 -7.79
CA GLU A 233 1.00 -21.25 -7.35
C GLU A 233 1.96 -21.52 -6.19
N LEU A 234 3.10 -20.84 -6.13
CA LEU A 234 4.06 -20.94 -5.03
C LEU A 234 3.55 -20.28 -3.75
N ALA A 235 2.84 -19.15 -3.86
CA ALA A 235 2.22 -18.46 -2.73
C ALA A 235 1.26 -19.37 -1.94
N ARG A 236 0.70 -20.40 -2.58
CA ARG A 236 -0.15 -21.42 -1.93
C ARG A 236 0.61 -22.35 -0.98
N LEU A 237 1.96 -22.32 -0.98
CA LEU A 237 2.78 -23.03 0.01
C LEU A 237 2.68 -22.41 1.40
N ASP A 238 2.35 -21.12 1.46
CA ASP A 238 2.10 -20.45 2.72
C ASP A 238 0.81 -21.03 3.31
N PRO A 239 0.90 -21.69 4.47
CA PRO A 239 -0.26 -22.30 5.08
C PRO A 239 -1.20 -21.18 5.50
N SER A 240 -2.40 -21.23 4.96
CA SER A 240 -3.47 -20.33 5.35
C SER A 240 -3.87 -20.56 6.81
N GLY A 241 -4.40 -19.53 7.48
CA GLY A 241 -4.76 -19.62 8.91
C GLY A 241 -5.65 -20.81 9.28
N HIS A 242 -6.51 -21.29 8.37
CA HIS A 242 -7.37 -22.46 8.61
C HIS A 242 -6.65 -23.81 8.49
N GLU A 243 -5.46 -23.86 7.88
CA GLU A 243 -4.60 -25.05 7.82
C GLU A 243 -3.76 -25.19 9.09
N ILE A 244 -3.60 -24.10 9.84
CA ILE A 244 -2.86 -24.07 11.10
C ILE A 244 -3.82 -24.44 12.23
N VAL A 245 -3.86 -25.73 12.55
CA VAL A 245 -4.68 -26.23 13.65
C VAL A 245 -3.89 -26.17 14.96
N ILE A 246 -4.39 -25.40 15.92
CA ILE A 246 -4.00 -25.48 17.33
C ILE A 246 -4.98 -26.44 18.01
N PRO A 247 -4.53 -27.59 18.54
CA PRO A 247 -5.43 -28.50 19.26
C PRO A 247 -6.05 -27.84 20.49
N ASP A 248 -7.38 -27.97 20.66
CA ASP A 248 -8.10 -27.43 21.82
C ASP A 248 -7.60 -28.00 23.15
N ASP A 249 -7.03 -29.21 23.15
CA ASP A 249 -6.47 -29.85 24.33
C ASP A 249 -5.14 -29.24 24.80
N LEU A 250 -4.59 -28.28 24.05
CA LEU A 250 -3.51 -27.41 24.52
C LEU A 250 -3.97 -26.44 25.60
N PHE A 251 -5.28 -26.23 25.73
CA PHE A 251 -5.86 -25.30 26.69
C PHE A 251 -6.76 -26.02 27.68
N LEU A 252 -6.82 -25.47 28.89
CA LEU A 252 -7.81 -25.87 29.88
C LEU A 252 -9.20 -25.40 29.42
N PRO A 253 -10.23 -26.24 29.60
CA PRO A 253 -11.60 -25.86 29.26
C PRO A 253 -12.01 -24.64 30.08
N ARG A 254 -12.63 -23.66 29.40
CA ARG A 254 -13.08 -22.41 30.02
C ARG A 254 -14.04 -22.69 31.18
N ALA A 255 -13.99 -21.84 32.20
CA ALA A 255 -14.89 -21.95 33.34
C ALA A 255 -16.36 -21.74 32.92
N ASP A 256 -17.25 -22.66 33.31
CA ASP A 256 -18.69 -22.55 33.03
C ASP A 256 -19.34 -21.30 33.64
N GLN A 257 -18.74 -20.73 34.69
CA GLN A 257 -19.19 -19.51 35.35
C GLN A 257 -18.00 -18.59 35.61
N GLY A 258 -18.16 -17.30 35.33
CA GLY A 258 -17.18 -16.26 35.60
C GLY A 258 -17.74 -15.15 36.50
N PRO A 259 -16.88 -14.43 37.23
CA PRO A 259 -17.28 -13.23 37.94
C PRO A 259 -17.65 -12.11 36.96
N THR A 260 -18.57 -11.24 37.35
CA THR A 260 -18.93 -10.06 36.56
C THR A 260 -18.06 -8.88 36.99
N VAL A 261 -17.22 -8.40 36.07
CA VAL A 261 -16.36 -7.22 36.27
C VAL A 261 -16.70 -6.13 35.26
N PRO A 262 -16.46 -4.83 35.57
CA PRO A 262 -16.59 -3.77 34.59
C PRO A 262 -15.50 -3.91 33.51
N THR A 263 -15.80 -3.43 32.31
CA THR A 263 -14.92 -3.50 31.13
C THR A 263 -13.54 -2.91 31.41
N SER A 264 -13.47 -1.76 32.08
CA SER A 264 -12.20 -1.11 32.45
C SER A 264 -11.27 -2.00 33.27
N ARG A 265 -11.84 -2.82 34.16
CA ARG A 265 -11.06 -3.75 34.99
C ARG A 265 -10.55 -4.93 34.17
N GLY A 266 -11.33 -5.40 33.19
CA GLY A 266 -10.88 -6.39 32.21
C GLY A 266 -9.77 -5.87 31.31
N LEU A 267 -9.90 -4.66 30.77
CA LEU A 267 -8.88 -4.03 29.93
C LEU A 267 -7.57 -3.79 30.69
N ALA A 268 -7.65 -3.35 31.95
CA ALA A 268 -6.47 -3.18 32.80
C ALA A 268 -5.73 -4.50 33.05
N GLU A 269 -6.47 -5.61 33.22
CA GLU A 269 -5.88 -6.94 33.36
C GLU A 269 -5.27 -7.44 32.04
N LEU A 270 -5.88 -7.16 30.88
CA LEU A 270 -5.30 -7.49 29.57
C LEU A 270 -4.00 -6.71 29.30
N ALA A 271 -3.90 -5.46 29.75
CA ALA A 271 -2.70 -4.65 29.62
C ALA A 271 -1.52 -5.15 30.49
N SER A 272 -1.82 -5.86 31.58
CA SER A 272 -0.82 -6.40 32.51
C SER A 272 -1.35 -7.66 33.21
N ILE A 273 -1.27 -8.80 32.50
CA ILE A 273 -1.78 -10.08 32.99
C ILE A 273 -1.14 -10.48 34.33
N GLY A 274 -1.96 -10.99 35.25
CA GLY A 274 -1.57 -11.55 36.54
C GLY A 274 -1.74 -10.60 37.72
N GLY A 275 -2.36 -9.43 37.52
CA GLY A 275 -2.57 -8.42 38.56
C GLY A 275 -3.86 -8.61 39.36
N ASP A 276 -4.92 -9.08 38.71
CA ASP A 276 -6.27 -9.18 39.26
C ASP A 276 -6.91 -10.55 38.98
N PRO A 277 -6.90 -11.47 39.97
CA PRO A 277 -7.43 -12.82 39.79
C PRO A 277 -8.92 -12.90 39.44
N GLU A 278 -9.71 -11.89 39.82
CA GLU A 278 -11.14 -11.86 39.51
C GLU A 278 -11.36 -11.41 38.07
N ALA A 279 -10.66 -10.36 37.62
CA ALA A 279 -10.71 -9.91 36.23
C ALA A 279 -10.18 -10.98 35.28
N LEU A 280 -9.09 -11.66 35.64
CA LEU A 280 -8.50 -12.74 34.86
C LEU A 280 -9.48 -13.91 34.68
N ARG A 281 -10.21 -14.30 35.74
CA ARG A 281 -11.27 -15.32 35.65
C ARG A 281 -12.45 -14.88 34.77
N ALA A 282 -12.81 -13.60 34.80
CA ALA A 282 -13.85 -13.06 33.92
C ALA A 282 -13.41 -13.10 32.45
N LEU A 283 -12.17 -12.68 32.17
CA LEU A 283 -11.58 -12.73 30.83
C LEU A 283 -11.52 -14.16 30.29
N TRP A 284 -11.09 -15.12 31.12
CA TRP A 284 -11.03 -16.53 30.72
C TRP A 284 -12.42 -17.12 30.44
N HIS A 285 -13.40 -16.80 31.30
CA HIS A 285 -14.79 -17.20 31.10
C HIS A 285 -15.36 -16.69 29.76
N HIS A 286 -15.06 -15.43 29.41
CA HIS A 286 -15.50 -14.83 28.15
C HIS A 286 -14.59 -15.14 26.95
N GLY A 287 -13.52 -15.92 27.13
CA GLY A 287 -12.61 -16.31 26.05
C GLY A 287 -11.67 -15.20 25.57
N ALA A 288 -11.47 -14.14 26.35
CA ALA A 288 -10.52 -13.05 26.06
C ALA A 288 -9.07 -13.44 26.44
N VAL A 289 -8.89 -14.50 27.23
CA VAL A 289 -7.59 -15.14 27.48
C VAL A 289 -7.77 -16.65 27.40
N GLU A 290 -6.70 -17.35 27.04
CA GLU A 290 -6.63 -18.81 27.08
C GLU A 290 -5.60 -19.27 28.11
N VAL A 291 -5.93 -20.34 28.82
CA VAL A 291 -5.06 -20.91 29.86
C VAL A 291 -4.52 -22.24 29.36
N GLY A 292 -3.21 -22.33 29.18
CA GLY A 292 -2.53 -23.50 28.64
C GLY A 292 -2.43 -24.67 29.61
N ASP A 293 -2.62 -25.88 29.10
CA ASP A 293 -2.19 -27.11 29.77
C ASP A 293 -0.70 -27.33 29.48
N THR A 294 0.14 -27.13 30.49
CA THR A 294 1.59 -27.27 30.40
C THR A 294 2.01 -28.64 29.85
N ALA A 295 1.33 -29.72 30.23
CA ALA A 295 1.69 -31.06 29.78
C ALA A 295 1.25 -31.34 28.34
N ALA A 296 0.18 -30.69 27.86
CA ALA A 296 -0.22 -30.76 26.46
C ALA A 296 0.73 -29.92 25.58
N ILE A 297 1.08 -28.71 26.01
CA ILE A 297 2.01 -27.81 25.30
C ILE A 297 3.38 -28.46 25.14
N GLU A 298 3.94 -29.05 26.19
CA GLU A 298 5.25 -29.73 26.08
C GLU A 298 5.21 -30.93 25.13
N ARG A 299 4.11 -31.70 25.09
CA ARG A 299 3.95 -32.79 24.11
C ARG A 299 3.86 -32.27 22.67
N TYR A 300 3.24 -31.12 22.45
CA TYR A 300 3.03 -30.55 21.12
C TYR A 300 4.26 -29.83 20.55
N LYS A 301 5.16 -29.35 21.42
CA LYS A 301 6.48 -28.84 21.00
C LYS A 301 7.33 -29.91 20.31
N GLU A 302 7.02 -31.19 20.52
CA GLU A 302 7.71 -32.30 19.87
C GLU A 302 7.07 -32.64 18.51
N MET A 303 7.87 -32.54 17.45
CA MET A 303 7.42 -32.86 16.09
C MET A 303 6.97 -34.33 16.00
N PRO A 304 5.78 -34.63 15.44
CA PRO A 304 5.27 -35.99 15.32
C PRO A 304 6.33 -36.90 14.69
N LEU A 305 6.54 -38.07 15.30
CA LEU A 305 7.60 -38.99 14.91
C LEU A 305 7.52 -39.35 13.42
N GLU A 306 6.32 -39.37 12.85
CA GLU A 306 6.02 -39.65 11.45
C GLU A 306 6.60 -38.61 10.49
N MET A 307 6.63 -37.32 10.87
CA MET A 307 7.19 -36.25 10.04
C MET A 307 8.71 -36.13 10.20
N ARG A 308 9.27 -36.54 11.35
CA ARG A 308 10.72 -36.45 11.62
C ARG A 308 11.53 -37.48 10.85
N VAL A 309 10.86 -38.54 10.43
CA VAL A 309 11.48 -39.76 9.89
C VAL A 309 11.48 -39.77 8.36
N SER A 310 10.69 -38.92 7.69
CA SER A 310 10.62 -38.92 6.23
C SER A 310 11.63 -37.93 5.62
N ASP A 311 12.61 -38.44 4.85
CA ASP A 311 13.42 -37.65 3.91
C ASP A 311 12.56 -37.03 2.77
N GLU A 312 11.24 -37.22 2.81
CA GLU A 312 10.28 -36.84 1.78
C GLU A 312 10.08 -35.32 1.67
N GLN A 313 10.14 -34.56 2.78
CA GLN A 313 9.97 -33.11 2.74
C GLN A 313 11.05 -32.44 1.88
N GLY A 314 12.33 -32.74 2.15
CA GLY A 314 13.44 -32.15 1.39
C GLY A 314 13.43 -32.53 -0.09
N LEU A 315 12.96 -33.75 -0.41
CA LEU A 315 12.77 -34.20 -1.79
C LEU A 315 11.63 -33.44 -2.49
N LEU A 316 10.51 -33.19 -1.78
CA LEU A 316 9.39 -32.42 -2.29
C LEU A 316 9.75 -30.95 -2.50
N GLU A 317 10.46 -30.31 -1.56
CA GLU A 317 10.93 -28.94 -1.68
C GLU A 317 11.81 -28.74 -2.93
N GLY A 318 12.80 -29.63 -3.13
CA GLY A 318 13.63 -29.61 -4.32
C GLY A 318 12.83 -29.84 -5.61
N SER A 319 11.79 -30.69 -5.56
CA SER A 319 10.91 -30.96 -6.70
C SER A 319 10.02 -29.76 -7.05
N VAL A 320 9.48 -29.05 -6.06
CA VAL A 320 8.67 -27.84 -6.27
C VAL A 320 9.51 -26.72 -6.91
N GLN A 321 10.71 -26.46 -6.39
CA GLN A 321 11.60 -25.43 -6.95
C GLN A 321 11.97 -25.72 -8.41
N GLN A 322 12.27 -26.99 -8.71
CA GLN A 322 12.57 -27.42 -10.07
C GLN A 322 11.36 -27.25 -10.99
N ALA A 323 10.17 -27.68 -10.56
CA ALA A 323 8.94 -27.56 -11.34
C ALA A 323 8.54 -26.09 -11.59
N ALA A 324 8.69 -25.22 -10.60
CA ALA A 324 8.42 -23.79 -10.74
C ALA A 324 9.35 -23.13 -11.77
N LYS A 325 10.65 -23.42 -11.69
CA LYS A 325 11.64 -22.92 -12.65
C LYS A 325 11.40 -23.42 -14.07
N GLU A 326 10.95 -24.66 -14.22
CA GLU A 326 10.58 -25.22 -15.53
C GLU A 326 9.31 -24.57 -16.08
N ALA A 327 8.28 -24.38 -15.25
CA ALA A 327 7.03 -23.73 -15.66
C ALA A 327 7.23 -22.25 -16.04
N ALA A 328 8.02 -21.50 -15.26
CA ALA A 328 8.26 -20.07 -15.51
C ALA A 328 9.03 -19.80 -16.82
N LYS A 329 9.74 -20.81 -17.35
CA LYS A 329 10.53 -20.71 -18.59
C LYS A 329 9.81 -21.29 -19.81
N GLU A 330 8.60 -21.81 -19.64
CA GLU A 330 7.86 -22.44 -20.73
C GLU A 330 7.08 -21.41 -21.53
N VAL A 331 7.34 -21.39 -22.85
CA VAL A 331 6.78 -20.40 -23.79
C VAL A 331 5.54 -20.96 -24.48
N ASP A 332 5.47 -22.28 -24.68
CA ASP A 332 4.32 -22.95 -25.28
C ASP A 332 3.15 -23.04 -24.28
N SER A 333 1.97 -22.53 -24.66
CA SER A 333 0.83 -22.45 -23.76
C SER A 333 0.32 -23.82 -23.27
N ASP A 334 0.31 -24.84 -24.13
CA ASP A 334 -0.19 -26.17 -23.76
C ASP A 334 0.82 -26.88 -22.83
N ALA A 335 2.12 -26.74 -23.13
CA ALA A 335 3.19 -27.25 -22.27
C ALA A 335 3.23 -26.52 -20.91
N PHE A 336 3.00 -25.20 -20.91
CA PHE A 336 2.94 -24.39 -19.69
C PHE A 336 1.83 -24.88 -18.76
N GLU A 337 0.63 -25.15 -19.28
CA GLU A 337 -0.48 -25.65 -18.46
C GLU A 337 -0.18 -27.04 -17.87
N VAL A 338 0.50 -27.92 -18.61
CA VAL A 338 0.96 -29.22 -18.07
C VAL A 338 1.96 -29.02 -16.94
N LYS A 339 2.94 -28.12 -17.12
CA LYS A 339 3.97 -27.81 -16.12
C LYS A 339 3.40 -27.13 -14.89
N ARG A 340 2.44 -26.22 -15.08
CA ARG A 340 1.68 -25.59 -14.00
C ARG A 340 0.89 -26.64 -13.20
N GLN A 341 0.24 -27.60 -13.86
CA GLN A 341 -0.45 -28.69 -13.15
C GLN A 341 0.51 -29.61 -12.37
N GLU A 342 1.70 -29.85 -12.90
CA GLU A 342 2.77 -30.59 -12.19
C GLU A 342 3.22 -29.84 -10.93
N LEU A 343 3.54 -28.55 -11.08
CA LEU A 343 3.87 -27.65 -9.96
C LEU A 343 2.77 -27.67 -8.91
N ARG A 344 1.51 -27.48 -9.32
CA ARG A 344 0.35 -27.48 -8.43
C ARG A 344 0.24 -28.76 -7.59
N ARG A 345 0.44 -29.94 -8.18
CA ARG A 345 0.40 -31.21 -7.42
C ARG A 345 1.53 -31.32 -6.41
N LEU A 346 2.72 -30.82 -6.75
CA LEU A 346 3.87 -30.82 -5.85
C LEU A 346 3.66 -29.85 -4.69
N VAL A 347 3.15 -28.66 -4.98
CA VAL A 347 2.72 -27.68 -3.96
C VAL A 347 1.68 -28.32 -3.04
N ASP A 348 0.62 -28.91 -3.59
CA ASP A 348 -0.43 -29.58 -2.81
C ASP A 348 0.12 -30.72 -1.93
N SER A 349 1.19 -31.39 -2.36
CA SER A 349 1.86 -32.46 -1.59
C SER A 349 2.77 -31.92 -0.47
N LEU A 350 3.32 -30.72 -0.63
CA LEU A 350 4.22 -30.09 0.34
C LEU A 350 3.46 -29.28 1.41
N ARG A 351 2.25 -28.79 1.11
CA ARG A 351 1.42 -28.00 2.02
C ARG A 351 1.22 -28.62 3.42
N PRO A 352 0.95 -29.94 3.59
CA PRO A 352 0.80 -30.52 4.91
C PRO A 352 2.04 -30.38 5.81
N PHE A 353 3.24 -30.43 5.23
CA PHE A 353 4.49 -30.23 5.97
C PHE A 353 4.67 -28.76 6.37
N ARG A 354 4.34 -27.82 5.47
CA ARG A 354 4.35 -26.38 5.76
C ARG A 354 3.36 -26.01 6.86
N ALA A 355 2.14 -26.54 6.81
CA ALA A 355 1.13 -26.34 7.85
C ALA A 355 1.61 -26.88 9.21
N ALA A 356 2.19 -28.08 9.25
CA ALA A 356 2.72 -28.64 10.50
C ALA A 356 3.89 -27.83 11.07
N GLU A 357 4.80 -27.35 10.23
CA GLU A 357 5.90 -26.46 10.63
C GLU A 357 5.37 -25.14 11.19
N ALA A 358 4.38 -24.54 10.52
CA ALA A 358 3.73 -23.32 10.98
C ALA A 358 3.03 -23.50 12.33
N SER A 359 2.23 -24.57 12.51
CA SER A 359 1.59 -24.87 13.80
C SER A 359 2.58 -25.04 14.95
N GLN A 360 3.78 -25.59 14.69
CA GLN A 360 4.82 -25.70 15.72
C GLN A 360 5.51 -24.38 16.02
N ARG A 361 5.82 -23.59 14.99
CA ARG A 361 6.37 -22.25 15.18
C ARG A 361 5.41 -21.43 16.04
N LEU A 362 4.13 -21.50 15.71
CA LEU A 362 3.05 -20.92 16.51
C LEU A 362 3.10 -21.43 17.95
N ALA A 363 2.97 -22.73 18.21
CA ALA A 363 2.99 -23.26 19.58
C ALA A 363 4.23 -22.89 20.41
N ARG A 364 5.41 -22.79 19.78
CA ARG A 364 6.64 -22.33 20.45
C ARG A 364 6.56 -20.86 20.83
N GLU A 365 6.03 -20.01 19.95
CA GLU A 365 5.86 -18.59 20.21
C GLU A 365 4.81 -18.36 21.30
N MET A 366 3.73 -19.14 21.28
CA MET A 366 2.67 -19.21 22.28
C MET A 366 3.25 -19.41 23.69
N ALA A 367 4.12 -20.41 23.80
CA ALA A 367 4.74 -20.76 25.05
C ALA A 367 5.76 -19.70 25.54
N ARG A 368 6.30 -18.87 24.63
CA ARG A 368 7.18 -17.75 25.01
C ARG A 368 6.38 -16.55 25.52
N GLN A 369 5.23 -16.29 24.91
CA GLN A 369 4.36 -15.16 25.26
C GLN A 369 3.46 -15.45 26.45
N ALA A 370 3.30 -16.74 26.82
CA ALA A 370 2.53 -17.14 27.99
C ALA A 370 3.09 -16.51 29.28
N VAL A 371 2.21 -15.87 30.03
CA VAL A 371 2.50 -15.32 31.36
C VAL A 371 2.03 -16.33 32.40
N ASP A 372 2.89 -16.71 33.33
CA ASP A 372 2.51 -17.58 34.45
C ASP A 372 1.56 -16.83 35.41
N THR A 373 0.33 -17.31 35.54
CA THR A 373 -0.69 -16.76 36.45
C THR A 373 -1.15 -17.80 37.47
N GLU A 374 -2.05 -17.40 38.38
CA GLU A 374 -2.70 -18.32 39.31
C GLU A 374 -3.56 -19.39 38.63
N LEU A 375 -4.00 -19.16 37.38
CA LEU A 375 -4.77 -20.13 36.60
C LEU A 375 -3.87 -21.12 35.84
N GLY A 376 -2.60 -20.74 35.61
CA GLY A 376 -1.63 -21.44 34.78
C GLY A 376 -0.98 -20.52 33.75
N PRO A 377 -0.17 -21.06 32.82
CA PRO A 377 0.38 -20.29 31.71
C PRO A 377 -0.75 -19.69 30.89
N THR A 378 -0.86 -18.37 30.86
CA THR A 378 -2.00 -17.65 30.26
C THR A 378 -1.53 -16.81 29.09
N ILE A 379 -2.28 -16.86 27.99
CA ILE A 379 -2.06 -16.04 26.80
C ILE A 379 -3.29 -15.18 26.53
N VAL A 380 -3.07 -14.00 25.96
CA VAL A 380 -4.16 -13.15 25.43
C VAL A 380 -4.71 -13.83 24.17
N SER A 381 -6.02 -14.01 24.08
CA SER A 381 -6.65 -14.57 22.89
C SER A 381 -6.85 -13.51 21.80
N ASP A 382 -7.28 -13.93 20.60
CA ASP A 382 -7.71 -13.00 19.55
C ASP A 382 -8.75 -11.98 20.04
N LEU A 383 -9.75 -12.47 20.79
CA LEU A 383 -10.78 -11.61 21.38
C LEU A 383 -10.17 -10.64 22.40
N GLY A 384 -9.19 -11.07 23.20
CA GLY A 384 -8.47 -10.20 24.13
C GLY A 384 -7.72 -9.07 23.41
N VAL A 385 -7.02 -9.38 22.33
CA VAL A 385 -6.35 -8.36 21.50
C VAL A 385 -7.37 -7.39 20.93
N ARG A 386 -8.48 -7.89 20.36
CA ARG A 386 -9.54 -7.04 19.80
C ARG A 386 -10.17 -6.13 20.85
N LEU A 387 -10.36 -6.62 22.09
CA LEU A 387 -10.85 -5.82 23.21
C LEU A 387 -9.89 -4.68 23.56
N VAL A 388 -8.57 -4.96 23.62
CA VAL A 388 -7.57 -3.93 23.91
C VAL A 388 -7.56 -2.87 22.82
N GLN A 389 -7.52 -3.29 21.54
CA GLN A 389 -7.51 -2.38 20.39
C GLN A 389 -8.80 -1.54 20.29
N ALA A 390 -9.96 -2.13 20.58
CA ALA A 390 -11.23 -1.41 20.61
C ALA A 390 -11.42 -0.58 21.90
N GLY A 391 -10.55 -0.73 22.90
CA GLY A 391 -10.66 -0.17 24.25
C GLY A 391 -11.20 1.25 24.33
N PRO A 392 -10.68 2.21 23.55
CA PRO A 392 -11.19 3.58 23.50
C PRO A 392 -12.67 3.75 23.13
N ALA A 393 -13.19 2.88 22.26
CA ALA A 393 -14.59 2.90 21.84
C ALA A 393 -15.52 2.13 22.80
N LEU A 394 -14.97 1.38 23.76
CA LEU A 394 -15.76 0.55 24.68
C LEU A 394 -16.28 1.36 25.87
N GLU A 395 -17.50 1.03 26.29
CA GLU A 395 -18.08 1.61 27.50
C GLU A 395 -17.45 1.00 28.76
N GLN A 396 -16.55 1.75 29.38
CA GLN A 396 -15.69 1.33 30.48
C GLN A 396 -16.45 0.81 31.72
N SER A 397 -17.63 1.35 32.02
CA SER A 397 -18.48 0.94 33.16
C SER A 397 -19.37 -0.27 32.88
N ARG A 398 -19.52 -0.67 31.61
CA ARG A 398 -20.39 -1.77 31.21
C ARG A 398 -19.81 -3.12 31.67
N PRO A 399 -20.64 -4.10 32.07
CA PRO A 399 -20.16 -5.44 32.37
C PRO A 399 -19.37 -6.03 31.19
N LEU A 400 -18.20 -6.61 31.48
CA LEU A 400 -17.29 -7.15 30.47
C LEU A 400 -17.98 -8.12 29.49
N GLY A 401 -18.83 -9.01 30.00
CA GLY A 401 -19.56 -9.95 29.15
C GLY A 401 -20.47 -9.29 28.12
N GLU A 402 -21.16 -8.22 28.49
CA GLU A 402 -21.99 -7.47 27.53
C GLU A 402 -21.15 -6.71 26.50
N THR A 403 -19.97 -6.23 26.90
CA THR A 403 -19.02 -5.59 25.99
C THR A 403 -18.44 -6.59 25.00
N VAL A 404 -18.08 -7.79 25.46
CA VAL A 404 -17.64 -8.89 24.58
C VAL A 404 -18.72 -9.23 23.57
N THR A 405 -19.97 -9.41 24.01
CA THR A 405 -21.09 -9.68 23.08
C THR A 405 -21.25 -8.57 22.05
N ALA A 406 -21.21 -7.30 22.46
CA ALA A 406 -21.32 -6.18 21.53
C ALA A 406 -20.16 -6.12 20.52
N LEU A 407 -18.93 -6.42 20.96
CA LEU A 407 -17.77 -6.46 20.07
C LEU A 407 -17.86 -7.63 19.08
N GLU A 408 -18.28 -8.82 19.52
CA GLU A 408 -18.45 -9.98 18.65
C GLU A 408 -19.57 -9.80 17.62
N GLU A 409 -20.66 -9.12 17.98
CA GLU A 409 -21.69 -8.70 17.03
C GLU A 409 -21.09 -7.82 15.93
N LYS A 410 -20.28 -6.80 16.29
CA LYS A 410 -19.60 -5.94 15.30
C LYS A 410 -18.58 -6.70 14.46
N ALA A 411 -17.84 -7.62 15.06
CA ALA A 411 -16.89 -8.45 14.33
C ALA A 411 -17.58 -9.39 13.32
N THR A 412 -18.78 -9.88 13.65
CA THR A 412 -19.57 -10.71 12.73
C THR A 412 -20.04 -9.89 11.53
N ASP A 413 -20.63 -8.72 11.78
CA ASP A 413 -21.04 -7.79 10.71
C ASP A 413 -19.84 -7.42 9.81
N ALA A 414 -18.70 -7.09 10.42
CA ALA A 414 -17.46 -6.74 9.72
C ALA A 414 -16.91 -7.88 8.86
N ARG A 415 -16.94 -9.11 9.38
CA ARG A 415 -16.50 -10.30 8.65
C ARG A 415 -17.40 -10.57 7.46
N GLU A 416 -18.71 -10.53 7.63
CA GLU A 416 -19.65 -10.72 6.51
C GLU A 416 -19.41 -9.71 5.39
N LYS A 417 -19.15 -8.44 5.72
CA LYS A 417 -18.82 -7.41 4.73
C LYS A 417 -17.47 -7.68 4.06
N THR A 418 -16.46 -8.08 4.82
CA THR A 418 -15.11 -8.38 4.31
C THR A 418 -15.12 -9.60 3.39
N ASP A 419 -15.80 -10.68 3.79
CA ASP A 419 -15.95 -11.90 2.97
C ASP A 419 -16.64 -11.58 1.64
N ARG A 420 -17.70 -10.74 1.65
CA ARG A 420 -18.36 -10.29 0.42
C ARG A 420 -17.44 -9.45 -0.46
N LEU A 421 -16.69 -8.53 0.14
CA LEU A 421 -15.72 -7.68 -0.55
C LEU A 421 -14.68 -8.56 -1.26
N GLU A 422 -14.11 -9.54 -0.57
CA GLU A 422 -13.15 -10.49 -1.14
C GLU A 422 -13.72 -11.30 -2.28
N GLU A 423 -14.92 -11.87 -2.09
CA GLU A 423 -15.58 -12.63 -3.15
C GLU A 423 -15.90 -11.76 -4.38
N LEU A 424 -16.31 -10.51 -4.17
CA LEU A 424 -16.55 -9.55 -5.25
C LEU A 424 -15.25 -9.18 -5.96
N TYR A 425 -14.18 -8.88 -5.21
CA TYR A 425 -12.87 -8.56 -5.77
C TYR A 425 -12.36 -9.66 -6.70
N ASP A 426 -12.50 -10.92 -6.31
CA ASP A 426 -12.05 -12.05 -7.12
C ASP A 426 -12.90 -12.26 -8.39
N ARG A 427 -14.15 -11.77 -8.40
CA ARG A 427 -15.09 -11.87 -9.53
C ARG A 427 -14.98 -10.69 -10.50
N LEU A 428 -14.62 -9.50 -10.00
CA LEU A 428 -14.61 -8.26 -10.76
C LEU A 428 -13.42 -8.16 -11.73
N PRO A 429 -13.55 -7.39 -12.83
CA PRO A 429 -12.45 -7.14 -13.76
C PRO A 429 -11.21 -6.58 -13.06
N ASP A 430 -10.02 -7.00 -13.51
CA ASP A 430 -8.73 -6.55 -12.97
C ASP A 430 -8.41 -5.13 -13.46
N VAL A 431 -9.04 -4.15 -12.82
CA VAL A 431 -8.80 -2.71 -13.02
C VAL A 431 -8.21 -2.10 -11.75
N PRO A 432 -7.47 -0.98 -11.82
CA PRO A 432 -6.95 -0.31 -10.63
C PRO A 432 -8.03 0.00 -9.58
N THR A 433 -9.27 0.19 -10.05
CA THR A 433 -10.44 0.57 -9.26
C THR A 433 -11.14 -0.59 -8.57
N ARG A 434 -10.70 -1.82 -8.83
CA ARG A 434 -11.32 -3.05 -8.33
C ARG A 434 -11.52 -3.10 -6.82
N PRO A 435 -10.55 -2.70 -5.95
CA PRO A 435 -10.78 -2.70 -4.50
C PRO A 435 -11.94 -1.77 -4.08
N ALA A 436 -12.00 -0.57 -4.67
CA ALA A 436 -13.04 0.41 -4.36
C ALA A 436 -14.43 -0.07 -4.83
N VAL A 437 -14.49 -0.62 -6.05
CA VAL A 437 -15.71 -1.21 -6.62
C VAL A 437 -16.19 -2.39 -5.78
N ALA A 438 -15.28 -3.26 -5.35
CA ALA A 438 -15.61 -4.40 -4.50
C ALA A 438 -16.18 -3.96 -3.15
N ALA A 439 -15.55 -2.97 -2.49
CA ALA A 439 -16.03 -2.42 -1.22
C ALA A 439 -17.42 -1.79 -1.35
N ALA A 440 -17.62 -0.98 -2.39
CA ALA A 440 -18.90 -0.37 -2.73
C ALA A 440 -20.03 -1.39 -2.88
N LEU A 441 -19.78 -2.46 -3.65
CA LEU A 441 -20.76 -3.51 -3.91
C LEU A 441 -20.99 -4.41 -2.68
N ALA A 442 -19.97 -4.63 -1.84
CA ALA A 442 -20.10 -5.43 -0.62
C ALA A 442 -21.07 -4.79 0.40
N ASP A 443 -21.15 -3.46 0.41
CA ASP A 443 -22.02 -2.71 1.33
C ASP A 443 -23.52 -2.80 0.96
N LEU A 444 -23.86 -3.26 -0.25
CA LEU A 444 -25.25 -3.42 -0.71
C LEU A 444 -26.03 -4.48 0.07
N GLY A 445 -25.35 -5.40 0.75
CA GLY A 445 -26.01 -6.45 1.52
C GLY A 445 -26.61 -7.59 0.69
N GLU A 446 -26.53 -7.50 -0.64
CA GLU A 446 -26.96 -8.54 -1.59
C GLU A 446 -25.93 -9.69 -1.64
N SER A 447 -26.29 -10.80 -2.29
CA SER A 447 -25.30 -11.85 -2.53
C SER A 447 -24.21 -11.35 -3.50
N PRO A 448 -22.94 -11.76 -3.33
CA PRO A 448 -21.87 -11.36 -4.25
C PRO A 448 -22.16 -11.66 -5.72
N GLU A 449 -22.92 -12.74 -5.99
CA GLU A 449 -23.36 -13.09 -7.35
C GLU A 449 -24.39 -12.09 -7.90
N GLU A 450 -25.38 -11.68 -7.12
CA GLU A 450 -26.38 -10.68 -7.55
C GLU A 450 -25.75 -9.32 -7.79
N ALA A 451 -24.91 -8.86 -6.87
CA ALA A 451 -24.20 -7.58 -6.99
C ALA A 451 -23.24 -7.58 -8.19
N ALA A 452 -22.48 -8.66 -8.41
CA ALA A 452 -21.62 -8.80 -9.58
C ALA A 452 -22.41 -8.85 -10.89
N ASN A 453 -23.56 -9.51 -10.92
CA ASN A 453 -24.42 -9.56 -12.12
C ASN A 453 -25.05 -8.20 -12.45
N ALA A 454 -25.45 -7.42 -11.42
CA ALA A 454 -25.92 -6.05 -11.60
C ALA A 454 -24.81 -5.16 -12.15
N PHE A 455 -23.63 -5.22 -11.54
CA PHE A 455 -22.43 -4.53 -12.02
C PHE A 455 -22.09 -4.88 -13.46
N ASP A 456 -22.00 -6.17 -13.80
CA ASP A 456 -21.64 -6.65 -15.13
C ASP A 456 -22.61 -6.15 -16.21
N ARG A 457 -23.89 -6.06 -15.87
CA ARG A 457 -24.94 -5.58 -16.78
C ARG A 457 -24.73 -4.10 -17.08
N VAL A 458 -24.59 -3.28 -16.03
CA VAL A 458 -24.40 -1.83 -16.16
C VAL A 458 -23.06 -1.52 -16.84
N HIS A 459 -21.99 -2.21 -16.46
CA HIS A 459 -20.65 -2.02 -17.02
C HIS A 459 -20.62 -2.32 -18.53
N LYS A 460 -21.20 -3.44 -18.98
CA LYS A 460 -21.30 -3.77 -20.42
C LYS A 460 -22.15 -2.77 -21.19
N GLU A 461 -23.18 -2.22 -20.56
CA GLU A 461 -24.01 -1.19 -21.19
C GLU A 461 -23.25 0.13 -21.36
N LEU A 462 -22.46 0.53 -20.36
CA LEU A 462 -21.56 1.67 -20.44
C LEU A 462 -20.48 1.45 -21.51
N GLU A 463 -19.80 0.31 -21.55
CA GLU A 463 -18.82 -0.03 -22.60
C GLU A 463 -19.44 0.10 -24.02
N ALA A 464 -20.72 -0.23 -24.18
CA ALA A 464 -21.39 -0.15 -25.47
C ALA A 464 -21.83 1.27 -25.86
N LYS A 465 -22.08 2.16 -24.90
CA LYS A 465 -22.76 3.45 -25.12
C LYS A 465 -21.94 4.69 -24.73
N ALA A 466 -20.88 4.54 -23.94
CA ALA A 466 -20.15 5.61 -23.27
C ALA A 466 -18.83 6.02 -23.95
N GLU A 467 -18.75 5.96 -25.28
CA GLU A 467 -17.53 6.27 -26.06
C GLU A 467 -16.93 7.65 -25.69
N GLN A 468 -17.76 8.64 -25.35
CA GLN A 468 -17.29 9.96 -24.92
C GLN A 468 -16.60 9.91 -23.55
N MET A 469 -17.12 9.13 -22.60
CA MET A 469 -16.52 9.01 -21.26
C MET A 469 -15.15 8.33 -21.32
N GLU A 470 -15.00 7.31 -22.16
CA GLU A 470 -13.71 6.65 -22.39
C GLU A 470 -12.68 7.62 -22.98
N LYS A 471 -13.09 8.44 -23.96
CA LYS A 471 -12.23 9.48 -24.54
C LYS A 471 -11.82 10.54 -23.53
N ASP A 472 -12.72 10.83 -22.59
CA ASP A 472 -12.48 11.76 -21.50
C ASP A 472 -11.69 11.12 -20.32
N GLY A 473 -11.29 9.84 -20.45
CA GLY A 473 -10.43 9.14 -19.47
C GLY A 473 -11.17 8.64 -18.22
N VAL A 474 -12.49 8.52 -18.28
CA VAL A 474 -13.32 8.09 -17.15
C VAL A 474 -13.25 6.57 -16.97
N ASP A 475 -13.08 6.11 -15.72
CA ASP A 475 -13.20 4.70 -15.38
C ASP A 475 -14.66 4.23 -15.38
N LEU A 476 -15.03 3.43 -16.38
CA LEU A 476 -16.39 2.92 -16.54
C LEU A 476 -16.79 1.95 -15.42
N ALA A 477 -15.83 1.23 -14.82
CA ALA A 477 -16.10 0.33 -13.70
C ALA A 477 -16.59 1.10 -12.47
N SER A 478 -15.94 2.21 -12.12
CA SER A 478 -16.37 3.08 -11.02
C SER A 478 -17.75 3.69 -11.28
N ALA A 479 -18.02 4.12 -12.52
CA ALA A 479 -19.34 4.64 -12.90
C ALA A 479 -20.44 3.56 -12.80
N ALA A 480 -20.14 2.33 -13.23
CA ALA A 480 -21.06 1.21 -13.12
C ALA A 480 -21.38 0.86 -11.66
N ALA A 481 -20.33 0.76 -10.82
CA ALA A 481 -20.48 0.49 -9.40
C ALA A 481 -21.39 1.53 -8.73
N PHE A 482 -21.21 2.80 -9.06
CA PHE A 482 -22.03 3.87 -8.54
C PHE A 482 -23.51 3.71 -8.92
N LEU A 483 -23.83 3.52 -10.19
CA LEU A 483 -25.22 3.36 -10.63
C LEU A 483 -25.88 2.17 -9.93
N VAL A 484 -25.13 1.10 -9.67
CA VAL A 484 -25.61 -0.03 -8.87
C VAL A 484 -25.81 0.36 -7.41
N MET A 485 -24.90 1.09 -6.78
CA MET A 485 -25.06 1.54 -5.39
C MET A 485 -26.28 2.44 -5.20
N ASN A 486 -26.48 3.36 -6.14
CA ASN A 486 -27.48 4.40 -6.08
C ASN A 486 -28.89 3.91 -6.50
N ASN A 487 -29.05 2.61 -6.79
CA ASN A 487 -30.29 2.03 -7.28
C ASN A 487 -30.75 2.58 -8.66
N ASP A 488 -29.78 2.91 -9.51
CA ASP A 488 -29.94 3.52 -10.84
C ASP A 488 -29.47 2.60 -11.98
N GLU A 489 -29.50 1.27 -11.75
CA GLU A 489 -29.04 0.24 -12.69
C GLU A 489 -29.76 0.28 -14.05
N ASP A 490 -31.00 0.78 -14.07
CA ASP A 490 -31.86 0.87 -15.25
C ASP A 490 -31.81 2.27 -15.92
N GLU A 491 -31.03 3.20 -15.37
CA GLU A 491 -31.01 4.63 -15.77
C GLU A 491 -29.73 5.02 -16.54
N VAL A 492 -29.06 4.04 -17.16
CA VAL A 492 -27.78 4.26 -17.88
C VAL A 492 -27.93 5.27 -19.02
N ASP A 493 -29.02 5.19 -19.79
CA ASP A 493 -29.26 6.14 -20.89
C ASP A 493 -29.44 7.57 -20.39
N ASP A 494 -30.18 7.71 -19.30
CA ASP A 494 -30.50 8.96 -18.62
C ASP A 494 -29.24 9.60 -17.99
N PHE A 495 -28.34 8.77 -17.46
CA PHE A 495 -27.02 9.18 -16.93
C PHE A 495 -26.11 9.67 -18.07
N LEU A 496 -26.02 8.92 -19.17
CA LEU A 496 -25.19 9.28 -20.32
C LEU A 496 -25.71 10.55 -21.04
N GLU A 497 -27.02 10.78 -21.04
CA GLU A 497 -27.60 12.01 -21.55
C GLU A 497 -27.19 13.22 -20.69
N ALA A 498 -27.31 13.11 -19.36
CA ALA A 498 -26.91 14.16 -18.44
C ALA A 498 -25.40 14.47 -18.53
N TYR A 499 -24.56 13.43 -18.65
CA TYR A 499 -23.12 13.59 -18.86
C TYR A 499 -22.82 14.36 -20.16
N ARG A 500 -23.47 13.97 -21.27
CA ARG A 500 -23.30 14.66 -22.56
C ARG A 500 -23.79 16.10 -22.52
N GLU A 501 -24.88 16.39 -21.82
CA GLU A 501 -25.39 17.76 -21.62
C GLU A 501 -24.36 18.60 -20.86
N ALA A 502 -23.80 18.10 -19.75
CA ALA A 502 -22.77 18.79 -18.99
C ALA A 502 -21.51 19.06 -19.84
N ARG A 503 -21.02 18.07 -20.60
CA ARG A 503 -19.88 18.25 -21.51
C ARG A 503 -20.15 19.28 -22.60
N SER A 504 -21.40 19.41 -23.06
CA SER A 504 -21.78 20.42 -24.05
C SER A 504 -21.73 21.87 -23.51
N LEU A 505 -21.75 22.02 -22.18
CA LEU A 505 -21.62 23.29 -21.46
C LEU A 505 -20.16 23.60 -21.08
N ASP A 506 -19.19 22.88 -21.65
CA ASP A 506 -17.74 23.04 -21.38
C ASP A 506 -17.35 22.73 -19.92
N VAL A 507 -18.16 21.92 -19.23
CA VAL A 507 -17.86 21.41 -17.88
C VAL A 507 -16.83 20.30 -17.98
N ASP A 508 -15.83 20.26 -17.10
CA ASP A 508 -14.81 19.20 -17.08
C ASP A 508 -15.39 17.79 -16.85
N PRO A 509 -14.69 16.71 -17.27
CA PRO A 509 -15.23 15.36 -17.18
C PRO A 509 -15.64 14.93 -15.77
N PRO A 510 -14.83 15.13 -14.71
CA PRO A 510 -15.25 14.75 -13.36
C PRO A 510 -16.50 15.50 -12.86
N THR A 511 -16.54 16.82 -13.03
CA THR A 511 -17.73 17.60 -12.65
C THR A 511 -18.95 17.17 -13.46
N SER A 512 -18.75 16.79 -14.73
CA SER A 512 -19.83 16.24 -15.57
C SER A 512 -20.35 14.90 -15.07
N ILE A 513 -19.48 14.05 -14.49
CA ILE A 513 -19.92 12.83 -13.82
C ILE A 513 -20.76 13.22 -12.61
N GLU A 514 -20.24 14.04 -11.70
CA GLU A 514 -20.99 14.48 -10.51
C GLU A 514 -22.37 15.04 -10.87
N MET A 515 -22.46 15.86 -11.93
CA MET A 515 -23.72 16.38 -12.44
C MET A 515 -24.69 15.30 -12.92
N ALA A 516 -24.16 14.32 -13.66
CA ALA A 516 -24.93 13.20 -14.16
C ALA A 516 -25.42 12.28 -13.02
N LEU A 517 -24.59 12.06 -11.99
CA LEU A 517 -24.93 11.23 -10.83
C LEU A 517 -26.10 11.80 -10.04
N VAL A 518 -26.18 13.13 -9.90
CA VAL A 518 -27.30 13.78 -9.19
C VAL A 518 -28.49 14.07 -10.10
N GLY A 519 -28.49 13.58 -11.34
CA GLY A 519 -29.59 13.73 -12.28
C GLY A 519 -29.86 15.18 -12.67
N MET A 520 -28.87 16.08 -12.57
CA MET A 520 -29.07 17.48 -12.90
C MET A 520 -29.39 17.64 -14.39
N ARG A 521 -30.54 18.27 -14.68
CA ARG A 521 -31.01 18.52 -16.05
C ARG A 521 -31.41 19.98 -16.23
N GLY A 522 -31.09 20.53 -17.40
CA GLY A 522 -31.52 21.87 -17.82
C GLY A 522 -30.72 23.01 -17.20
N SER A 523 -30.57 24.08 -17.98
CA SER A 523 -29.60 25.15 -17.71
C SER A 523 -29.81 25.89 -16.39
N LYS A 524 -31.06 26.03 -15.89
CA LYS A 524 -31.34 26.86 -14.71
C LYS A 524 -30.94 26.20 -13.39
N GLU A 525 -31.25 24.92 -13.19
CA GLU A 525 -30.83 24.19 -11.98
C GLU A 525 -29.31 23.99 -11.98
N ILE A 526 -28.74 23.70 -13.15
CA ILE A 526 -27.30 23.61 -13.35
C ILE A 526 -26.62 24.94 -12.98
N GLU A 527 -27.08 26.08 -13.50
CA GLU A 527 -26.54 27.40 -13.18
C GLU A 527 -26.63 27.72 -11.68
N GLU A 528 -27.74 27.39 -11.03
CA GLU A 528 -27.95 27.62 -9.59
C GLU A 528 -27.01 26.78 -8.73
N ILE A 529 -26.96 25.47 -8.96
CA ILE A 529 -26.10 24.56 -8.19
C ILE A 529 -24.62 24.82 -8.48
N GLN A 530 -24.24 25.09 -9.73
CA GLN A 530 -22.85 25.45 -10.07
C GLN A 530 -22.44 26.79 -9.46
N SER A 531 -23.34 27.77 -9.38
CA SER A 531 -23.10 29.02 -8.67
C SER A 531 -22.83 28.74 -7.19
N VAL A 532 -23.68 27.96 -6.53
CA VAL A 532 -23.49 27.60 -5.11
C VAL A 532 -22.21 26.80 -4.91
N ALA A 533 -21.93 25.82 -5.76
CA ALA A 533 -20.71 25.02 -5.71
C ALA A 533 -19.46 25.90 -5.83
N SER A 534 -19.45 26.85 -6.77
CA SER A 534 -18.33 27.78 -6.96
C SER A 534 -18.21 28.79 -5.81
N ASP A 535 -19.32 29.31 -5.30
CA ASP A 535 -19.35 30.30 -4.21
C ASP A 535 -18.89 29.69 -2.89
N LEU A 536 -19.19 28.42 -2.64
CA LEU A 536 -18.83 27.70 -1.42
C LEU A 536 -17.53 26.89 -1.56
N ASP A 537 -16.98 26.81 -2.78
CA ASP A 537 -15.87 25.93 -3.18
C ASP A 537 -16.10 24.48 -2.74
N LEU A 538 -17.25 23.94 -3.12
CA LEU A 538 -17.70 22.58 -2.84
C LEU A 538 -17.87 21.76 -4.13
N PRO A 539 -17.72 20.42 -4.06
CA PRO A 539 -18.15 19.53 -5.13
C PRO A 539 -19.61 19.79 -5.49
N VAL A 540 -19.90 19.70 -6.79
CA VAL A 540 -21.22 20.01 -7.34
C VAL A 540 -22.29 19.07 -6.78
N SER A 541 -21.93 17.82 -6.58
CA SER A 541 -22.79 16.81 -5.93
C SER A 541 -23.16 17.16 -4.48
N ILE A 542 -22.21 17.69 -3.70
CA ILE A 542 -22.44 18.13 -2.31
C ILE A 542 -23.27 19.43 -2.29
N ALA A 543 -22.96 20.37 -3.17
CA ALA A 543 -23.75 21.60 -3.32
C ALA A 543 -25.20 21.27 -3.71
N ALA A 544 -25.41 20.32 -4.62
CA ALA A 544 -26.74 19.84 -5.00
C ALA A 544 -27.50 19.28 -3.79
N ALA A 545 -26.83 18.48 -2.94
CA ALA A 545 -27.43 17.93 -1.73
C ALA A 545 -27.87 19.04 -0.74
N LEU A 546 -27.04 20.06 -0.54
CA LEU A 546 -27.41 21.23 0.27
C LEU A 546 -28.60 21.98 -0.33
N VAL A 547 -28.53 22.38 -1.59
CA VAL A 547 -29.60 23.14 -2.27
C VAL A 547 -30.93 22.38 -2.22
N ARG A 548 -30.92 21.07 -2.45
CA ARG A 548 -32.14 20.22 -2.41
C ARG A 548 -32.71 20.07 -1.01
N LYS A 549 -31.87 20.10 0.03
CA LYS A 549 -32.31 20.15 1.44
C LYS A 549 -32.96 21.48 1.80
N GLY A 550 -32.70 22.53 1.01
CA GLY A 550 -33.30 23.85 1.09
C GLY A 550 -32.45 24.88 1.83
N ASP A 551 -32.86 26.16 1.76
CA ASP A 551 -32.09 27.34 2.20
C ASP A 551 -31.48 27.21 3.61
N ARG A 552 -32.21 26.57 4.54
CA ARG A 552 -31.73 26.38 5.92
C ARG A 552 -30.44 25.58 6.00
N SER A 553 -30.21 24.64 5.07
CA SER A 553 -28.98 23.85 5.06
C SER A 553 -27.75 24.66 4.64
N LEU A 554 -27.93 25.71 3.82
CA LEU A 554 -26.85 26.63 3.43
C LEU A 554 -26.47 27.56 4.59
N ASP A 555 -27.47 28.00 5.37
CA ASP A 555 -27.26 28.72 6.63
C ASP A 555 -26.53 27.83 7.66
N ASP A 556 -26.99 26.58 7.81
CA ASP A 556 -26.40 25.59 8.70
C ASP A 556 -24.95 25.26 8.31
N TYR A 557 -24.66 25.11 7.01
CA TYR A 557 -23.31 24.95 6.46
C TYR A 557 -22.40 26.11 6.84
N SER A 558 -22.86 27.35 6.61
CA SER A 558 -22.07 28.54 6.89
C SER A 558 -21.73 28.66 8.37
N ALA A 559 -22.71 28.37 9.25
CA ALA A 559 -22.50 28.35 10.70
C ALA A 559 -21.50 27.27 11.12
N LEU A 560 -21.65 26.03 10.62
CA LEU A 560 -20.74 24.93 10.93
C LEU A 560 -19.32 25.18 10.43
N ARG A 561 -19.18 25.77 9.24
CA ARG A 561 -17.87 26.15 8.68
C ARG A 561 -17.15 27.15 9.55
N ASP A 562 -17.85 28.20 9.99
CA ASP A 562 -17.26 29.23 10.83
C ASP A 562 -16.92 28.71 12.24
N GLU A 563 -17.66 27.72 12.76
CA GLU A 563 -17.36 27.04 14.02
C GLU A 563 -16.17 26.07 13.90
N ILE A 564 -16.13 25.25 12.85
CA ILE A 564 -15.07 24.24 12.64
C ILE A 564 -13.76 24.90 12.24
N ALA A 565 -13.79 26.01 11.49
CA ALA A 565 -12.59 26.78 11.13
C ALA A 565 -11.85 27.39 12.35
N GLN A 566 -12.48 27.42 13.53
CA GLN A 566 -11.83 27.83 14.78
C GLN A 566 -11.06 26.67 15.46
N LEU A 567 -11.18 25.46 14.93
CA LEU A 567 -10.52 24.26 15.42
C LEU A 567 -9.28 23.97 14.57
N ASP A 568 -8.37 23.18 15.13
CA ASP A 568 -7.16 22.74 14.43
C ASP A 568 -7.52 21.65 13.40
N VAL A 569 -7.97 22.09 12.21
CA VAL A 569 -8.40 21.27 11.07
C VAL A 569 -7.91 21.95 9.80
N ASP A 570 -7.45 21.18 8.83
CA ASP A 570 -7.06 21.72 7.53
C ASP A 570 -8.24 22.46 6.84
N THR A 571 -7.94 23.59 6.20
CA THR A 571 -8.96 24.48 5.60
C THR A 571 -9.80 23.77 4.53
N GLU A 572 -9.20 22.84 3.81
CA GLU A 572 -9.83 22.04 2.76
C GLU A 572 -10.82 21.04 3.37
N SER A 573 -10.42 20.37 4.46
CA SER A 573 -11.28 19.48 5.27
C SER A 573 -12.44 20.21 5.93
N VAL A 574 -12.25 21.44 6.40
CA VAL A 574 -13.31 22.25 7.05
C VAL A 574 -14.54 22.33 6.14
N ARG A 575 -14.37 22.66 4.86
CA ARG A 575 -15.48 22.81 3.90
C ARG A 575 -16.27 21.51 3.74
N VAL A 576 -15.56 20.42 3.52
CA VAL A 576 -16.15 19.09 3.36
C VAL A 576 -16.92 18.68 4.61
N ILE A 577 -16.27 18.74 5.77
CA ILE A 577 -16.84 18.32 7.05
C ILE A 577 -18.10 19.14 7.34
N SER A 578 -18.03 20.46 7.18
CA SER A 578 -19.19 21.33 7.38
C SER A 578 -20.33 20.99 6.43
N ALA A 579 -20.04 20.68 5.17
CA ALA A 579 -21.07 20.31 4.22
C ALA A 579 -21.72 18.96 4.57
N VAL A 580 -20.91 17.92 4.81
CA VAL A 580 -21.39 16.60 5.24
C VAL A 580 -22.27 16.70 6.48
N LEU A 581 -21.83 17.47 7.48
CA LEU A 581 -22.57 17.68 8.72
C LEU A 581 -23.86 18.49 8.50
N ALA A 582 -23.82 19.55 7.71
CA ALA A 582 -24.99 20.37 7.40
C ALA A 582 -26.05 19.60 6.62
N VAL A 583 -25.63 18.67 5.76
CA VAL A 583 -26.57 17.79 5.04
C VAL A 583 -27.13 16.71 5.98
N SER A 584 -26.37 16.24 6.97
CA SER A 584 -26.75 15.05 7.76
C SER A 584 -27.46 15.34 9.08
N LEU A 585 -27.17 16.47 9.75
CA LEU A 585 -27.59 16.70 11.14
C LEU A 585 -28.04 18.14 11.38
N GLU A 586 -28.82 18.36 12.44
CA GLU A 586 -29.02 19.71 12.96
C GLU A 586 -27.70 20.27 13.54
N PRO A 587 -27.36 21.56 13.35
CA PRO A 587 -26.05 22.10 13.73
C PRO A 587 -25.62 21.81 15.17
N SER A 588 -26.57 21.94 16.12
CA SER A 588 -26.30 21.70 17.54
C SER A 588 -25.95 20.24 17.87
N GLN A 589 -26.37 19.29 17.05
CA GLN A 589 -26.04 17.88 17.19
C GLN A 589 -24.77 17.53 16.39
N ALA A 590 -24.63 18.13 15.20
CA ALA A 590 -23.53 17.93 14.28
C ALA A 590 -22.16 18.13 14.94
N LEU A 591 -21.88 19.34 15.43
CA LEU A 591 -20.55 19.65 15.96
C LEU A 591 -20.19 18.78 17.17
N ARG A 592 -21.14 18.57 18.09
CA ARG A 592 -20.93 17.73 19.28
C ARG A 592 -20.62 16.29 18.89
N ARG A 593 -21.40 15.70 17.98
CA ARG A 593 -21.19 14.32 17.52
C ARG A 593 -19.89 14.17 16.76
N TRP A 594 -19.54 15.16 15.95
CA TRP A 594 -18.27 15.20 15.23
C TRP A 594 -17.07 15.27 16.16
N GLN A 595 -17.08 16.14 17.17
CA GLN A 595 -16.02 16.20 18.17
C GLN A 595 -15.89 14.90 18.97
N GLU A 596 -17.02 14.26 19.31
CA GLU A 596 -17.01 12.95 19.96
C GLU A 596 -16.40 11.88 19.05
N ALA A 597 -16.84 11.80 17.79
CA ALA A 597 -16.30 10.86 16.80
C ALA A 597 -14.80 11.07 16.59
N ARG A 598 -14.38 12.33 16.41
CA ARG A 598 -12.98 12.73 16.23
C ARG A 598 -12.12 12.31 17.42
N SER A 599 -12.58 12.56 18.65
CA SER A 599 -11.89 12.15 19.87
C SER A 599 -11.75 10.63 19.95
N THR A 600 -12.83 9.88 19.73
CA THR A 600 -12.80 8.42 19.85
C THR A 600 -11.96 7.77 18.75
N LEU A 601 -12.05 8.26 17.50
CA LEU A 601 -11.22 7.77 16.40
C LEU A 601 -9.73 8.09 16.62
N ALA A 602 -9.41 9.27 17.17
CA ALA A 602 -8.03 9.63 17.53
C ALA A 602 -7.45 8.75 18.64
N GLU A 603 -8.28 8.36 19.63
CA GLU A 603 -7.86 7.37 20.64
C GLU A 603 -7.69 5.97 20.03
N LEU A 604 -8.45 5.65 18.99
CA LEU A 604 -8.21 4.53 18.07
C LEU A 604 -7.13 4.90 17.01
N GLY A 605 -6.13 5.69 17.38
CA GLY A 605 -4.96 6.02 16.56
C GLY A 605 -5.20 6.81 15.27
N LEU A 606 -6.43 6.90 14.75
CA LEU A 606 -6.70 7.55 13.47
C LEU A 606 -6.35 9.04 13.54
N SER A 607 -5.52 9.53 12.63
CA SER A 607 -5.00 10.89 12.68
C SER A 607 -5.01 11.60 11.31
N GLY A 608 -4.71 12.89 11.30
CA GLY A 608 -4.65 13.69 10.08
C GLY A 608 -6.02 14.06 9.48
N SER A 609 -5.98 14.60 8.25
CA SER A 609 -7.18 15.08 7.54
C SER A 609 -8.21 13.97 7.32
N TYR A 610 -7.76 12.73 7.12
CA TYR A 610 -8.64 11.58 6.94
C TYR A 610 -9.46 11.29 8.21
N ALA A 611 -8.83 11.37 9.39
CA ALA A 611 -9.52 11.19 10.66
C ALA A 611 -10.66 12.20 10.86
N ASP A 612 -10.41 13.46 10.49
CA ASP A 612 -11.39 14.54 10.63
C ASP A 612 -12.62 14.31 9.75
N VAL A 613 -12.42 13.72 8.57
CA VAL A 613 -13.54 13.41 7.68
C VAL A 613 -14.23 12.09 8.06
N ALA A 614 -13.49 11.05 8.43
CA ALA A 614 -14.06 9.83 9.00
C ALA A 614 -14.89 10.14 10.26
N ALA A 615 -14.50 11.15 11.05
CA ALA A 615 -15.30 11.64 12.17
C ALA A 615 -16.60 12.31 11.74
N ALA A 616 -16.64 12.98 10.58
CA ALA A 616 -17.88 13.55 10.03
C ALA A 616 -18.87 12.45 9.67
N PHE A 617 -18.35 11.35 9.15
CA PHE A 617 -19.09 10.14 8.85
C PHE A 617 -19.58 9.42 10.12
N GLY A 618 -18.70 9.28 11.12
CA GLY A 618 -19.10 8.75 12.42
C GLY A 618 -20.14 9.59 13.15
N ALA A 619 -20.15 10.91 12.91
CA ALA A 619 -21.16 11.80 13.45
C ALA A 619 -22.54 11.54 12.84
N SER A 620 -22.59 11.30 11.52
CA SER A 620 -23.83 11.00 10.78
C SER A 620 -24.37 9.60 11.02
N ASP A 621 -23.56 8.67 11.54
CA ASP A 621 -24.02 7.31 11.78
C ASP A 621 -25.26 7.28 12.69
N PRO A 622 -26.34 6.57 12.31
CA PRO A 622 -27.59 6.54 13.07
C PRO A 622 -27.44 5.92 14.47
N ARG A 623 -26.43 5.06 14.68
CA ARG A 623 -26.10 4.47 15.99
C ARG A 623 -25.32 5.42 16.89
N GLY A 624 -24.75 6.48 16.30
CA GLY A 624 -23.96 7.50 16.96
C GLY A 624 -22.44 7.21 16.99
N PRO A 625 -21.63 8.21 17.37
CA PRO A 625 -20.17 8.20 17.23
C PRO A 625 -19.45 6.99 17.83
N ARG A 626 -19.82 6.58 19.04
CA ARG A 626 -19.15 5.44 19.72
C ARG A 626 -19.45 4.10 19.07
N GLN A 627 -20.69 3.90 18.63
CA GLN A 627 -21.08 2.67 17.96
C GLN A 627 -20.46 2.58 16.57
N PHE A 628 -20.32 3.72 15.88
CA PHE A 628 -19.53 3.81 14.66
C PHE A 628 -18.06 3.47 14.94
N ALA A 629 -17.42 4.10 15.94
CA ALA A 629 -16.03 3.82 16.26
C ALA A 629 -15.77 2.34 16.62
N LEU A 630 -16.70 1.70 17.32
CA LEU A 630 -16.63 0.26 17.59
C LEU A 630 -16.77 -0.59 16.31
N ALA A 631 -17.71 -0.24 15.44
CA ALA A 631 -17.86 -0.90 14.13
C ALA A 631 -16.62 -0.68 13.25
N TYR A 632 -16.04 0.52 13.27
CA TYR A 632 -14.82 0.89 12.57
C TYR A 632 -13.63 0.04 13.05
N ALA A 633 -13.42 -0.07 14.36
CA ALA A 633 -12.38 -0.91 14.92
C ALA A 633 -12.53 -2.38 14.49
N ALA A 634 -13.75 -2.92 14.54
CA ALA A 634 -14.04 -4.29 14.11
C ALA A 634 -13.83 -4.49 12.59
N GLN A 635 -14.34 -3.56 11.78
CA GLN A 635 -14.22 -3.60 10.31
C GLN A 635 -12.76 -3.58 9.89
N ARG A 636 -11.97 -2.72 10.52
CA ARG A 636 -10.55 -2.61 10.23
C ARG A 636 -9.76 -3.86 10.63
N GLN A 637 -10.07 -4.46 11.77
CA GLN A 637 -9.44 -5.72 12.21
C GLN A 637 -9.68 -6.87 11.21
N GLU A 638 -10.87 -6.95 10.62
CA GLU A 638 -11.16 -7.95 9.60
C GLU A 638 -10.50 -7.59 8.25
N LEU A 639 -10.51 -6.31 7.83
CA LEU A 639 -9.84 -5.88 6.60
C LEU A 639 -8.31 -6.01 6.65
N ALA A 640 -7.69 -5.86 7.83
CA ALA A 640 -6.27 -6.08 8.02
C ALA A 640 -5.84 -7.54 7.78
N ARG A 641 -6.79 -8.48 7.76
CA ARG A 641 -6.56 -9.90 7.44
C ARG A 641 -6.91 -10.24 5.99
N SER A 642 -7.37 -9.26 5.23
CA SER A 642 -7.81 -9.47 3.87
C SER A 642 -6.63 -9.71 2.94
N HIS A 643 -6.80 -10.55 1.91
CA HIS A 643 -5.80 -10.69 0.85
C HIS A 643 -5.74 -9.49 -0.10
N ILE A 644 -6.66 -8.54 0.04
CA ILE A 644 -6.71 -7.35 -0.80
C ILE A 644 -5.81 -6.29 -0.21
N LYS A 645 -4.81 -5.90 -1.01
CA LYS A 645 -3.88 -4.84 -0.64
C LYS A 645 -4.64 -3.53 -0.35
N ASP A 646 -4.28 -2.90 0.76
CA ASP A 646 -4.82 -1.63 1.24
C ASP A 646 -6.36 -1.64 1.44
N ALA A 647 -6.96 -2.80 1.77
CA ALA A 647 -8.41 -2.89 1.96
C ALA A 647 -8.92 -2.14 3.20
N ASP A 648 -8.08 -1.99 4.22
CA ASP A 648 -8.38 -1.31 5.49
C ASP A 648 -8.74 0.17 5.31
N ARG A 649 -8.35 0.79 4.19
CA ARG A 649 -8.76 2.14 3.81
C ARG A 649 -10.28 2.30 3.75
N TYR A 650 -11.02 1.25 3.38
CA TYR A 650 -12.48 1.28 3.23
C TYR A 650 -13.22 1.01 4.56
N ALA A 651 -12.48 0.94 5.67
CA ALA A 651 -13.04 0.63 6.97
C ALA A 651 -14.12 1.63 7.41
N PRO A 652 -13.98 2.97 7.24
CA PRO A 652 -15.04 3.89 7.62
C PRO A 652 -16.33 3.65 6.85
N GLU A 653 -16.24 3.52 5.52
CA GLU A 653 -17.38 3.32 4.63
C GLU A 653 -18.11 2.01 4.94
N LEU A 654 -17.36 0.91 5.07
CA LEU A 654 -17.93 -0.40 5.42
C LEU A 654 -18.43 -0.47 6.86
N ALA A 655 -17.86 0.31 7.79
CA ALA A 655 -18.32 0.33 9.18
C ALA A 655 -19.62 1.09 9.37
N HIS A 656 -19.92 2.05 8.51
CA HIS A 656 -21.08 2.93 8.66
C HIS A 656 -22.39 2.23 8.33
N GLN A 657 -23.40 2.47 9.15
CA GLN A 657 -24.69 1.82 8.95
C GLN A 657 -25.54 2.51 7.87
N GLY A 658 -25.37 3.82 7.67
CA GLY A 658 -26.18 4.59 6.75
C GLY A 658 -25.99 4.21 5.28
N THR A 659 -24.77 3.84 4.89
CA THR A 659 -24.43 3.53 3.49
C THR A 659 -24.84 2.11 3.08
N SER A 660 -25.16 1.27 4.07
CA SER A 660 -25.43 -0.14 3.84
C SER A 660 -26.85 -0.39 3.31
N GLY A 661 -26.96 -1.27 2.32
CA GLY A 661 -28.24 -1.81 1.90
C GLY A 661 -29.13 -0.87 1.08
N ARG A 662 -28.53 0.05 0.29
CA ARG A 662 -29.25 1.04 -0.54
C ARG A 662 -30.27 1.85 0.25
N ARG A 663 -29.85 2.29 1.44
CA ARG A 663 -30.63 3.17 2.29
C ARG A 663 -30.00 4.54 2.25
N ASP A 664 -30.83 5.55 2.20
CA ASP A 664 -30.39 6.93 2.34
C ASP A 664 -29.85 7.07 3.77
N SER A 665 -28.57 7.42 3.88
CA SER A 665 -27.84 7.48 5.16
C SER A 665 -28.46 8.46 6.16
N TRP A 666 -29.33 9.38 5.72
CA TRP A 666 -29.95 10.40 6.56
C TRP A 666 -31.31 9.99 7.09
N THR A 667 -32.13 9.42 6.21
CA THR A 667 -33.52 9.05 6.50
C THR A 667 -33.65 7.60 6.92
N GLY A 668 -32.70 6.75 6.54
CA GLY A 668 -32.77 5.30 6.66
C GLY A 668 -33.81 4.66 5.73
N GLU A 669 -34.48 5.47 4.90
CA GLU A 669 -35.44 4.99 3.91
C GLU A 669 -34.70 4.37 2.71
N PRO A 670 -35.31 3.39 2.01
CA PRO A 670 -34.74 2.87 0.79
C PRO A 670 -34.54 3.99 -0.24
N ILE A 671 -33.37 4.01 -0.89
CA ILE A 671 -33.10 4.94 -1.98
C ILE A 671 -34.07 4.63 -3.14
N GLY A 672 -34.80 5.64 -3.58
CA GLY A 672 -35.72 5.53 -4.70
C GLY A 672 -34.99 5.22 -6.01
N THR A 673 -35.73 4.83 -7.05
CA THR A 673 -35.17 4.69 -8.39
C THR A 673 -35.18 6.04 -9.12
N GLY A 674 -34.21 6.24 -10.01
CA GLY A 674 -34.06 7.45 -10.81
C GLY A 674 -33.03 8.40 -10.20
N LEU A 675 -32.18 8.97 -11.06
CA LEU A 675 -31.00 9.81 -10.76
C LEU A 675 -31.21 11.00 -9.80
N TRP A 676 -32.45 11.29 -9.41
CA TRP A 676 -32.81 12.31 -8.42
C TRP A 676 -32.64 11.83 -6.97
N HIS A 677 -32.67 10.52 -6.73
CA HIS A 677 -32.46 9.93 -5.41
C HIS A 677 -30.99 9.57 -5.27
N TYR A 678 -30.28 10.33 -4.45
CA TYR A 678 -28.84 10.20 -4.35
C TYR A 678 -28.39 10.42 -2.92
N ASP A 679 -27.57 9.49 -2.43
CA ASP A 679 -26.88 9.63 -1.16
C ASP A 679 -25.45 10.15 -1.40
N PRO A 680 -25.11 11.39 -1.02
CA PRO A 680 -23.77 11.94 -1.19
C PRO A 680 -22.71 11.24 -0.34
N PHE A 681 -23.09 10.34 0.57
CA PHE A 681 -22.12 9.47 1.21
C PHE A 681 -21.56 8.39 0.28
N TYR A 682 -22.19 8.11 -0.85
CA TYR A 682 -21.62 7.25 -1.88
C TYR A 682 -20.47 7.91 -2.67
N LEU A 683 -20.29 9.23 -2.55
CA LEU A 683 -19.09 9.91 -3.09
C LEU A 683 -17.80 9.45 -2.43
N PHE A 684 -17.86 8.92 -1.22
CA PHE A 684 -16.66 8.52 -0.48
C PHE A 684 -15.99 7.33 -1.16
N TYR A 685 -16.80 6.36 -1.63
CA TYR A 685 -16.32 5.28 -2.50
C TYR A 685 -15.81 5.81 -3.85
N PHE A 686 -16.43 6.86 -4.38
CA PHE A 686 -16.15 7.43 -5.70
C PHE A 686 -14.97 8.43 -5.73
N HIS A 687 -14.60 8.98 -4.57
CA HIS A 687 -13.54 9.96 -4.42
C HIS A 687 -12.24 9.49 -5.06
N TRP A 688 -11.90 8.22 -4.91
CA TRP A 688 -10.67 7.65 -5.45
C TRP A 688 -10.67 7.52 -6.99
N ALA A 689 -11.85 7.34 -7.62
CA ALA A 689 -11.99 7.38 -9.07
C ALA A 689 -11.83 8.82 -9.60
N MET A 690 -12.29 9.83 -8.85
CA MET A 690 -12.19 11.24 -9.22
C MET A 690 -10.81 11.85 -8.93
N THR A 691 -10.14 11.50 -7.83
CA THR A 691 -8.87 12.14 -7.43
C THR A 691 -7.63 11.58 -8.09
N SER A 692 -7.68 10.38 -8.64
CA SER A 692 -6.57 9.85 -9.46
C SER A 692 -6.29 10.70 -10.71
N THR A 693 -7.22 11.59 -11.10
CA THR A 693 -7.13 12.43 -12.31
C THR A 693 -7.11 13.95 -12.05
N MET A 694 -7.06 14.42 -10.79
CA MET A 694 -7.21 15.85 -10.43
C MET A 694 -5.98 16.53 -9.81
N HIS A 695 -5.80 17.81 -10.13
CA HIS A 695 -4.88 18.76 -9.46
C HIS A 695 -5.56 19.66 -8.40
N ARG A 696 -6.88 19.54 -8.19
CA ARG A 696 -7.57 20.22 -7.08
C ARG A 696 -7.64 19.24 -5.91
N GLY A 697 -6.88 19.51 -4.85
CA GLY A 697 -7.09 18.86 -3.57
C GLY A 697 -8.55 19.09 -3.15
N LEU A 698 -9.28 18.00 -2.90
CA LEU A 698 -10.68 18.04 -2.45
C LEU A 698 -10.81 18.15 -0.91
N GLY A 699 -9.71 18.03 -0.18
CA GLY A 699 -9.56 18.06 1.28
C GLY A 699 -9.07 16.76 1.85
N TRP A 700 -8.76 15.81 0.98
CA TRP A 700 -8.63 14.42 1.31
C TRP A 700 -7.25 14.00 0.84
N ASN A 701 -6.30 14.03 1.76
CA ASN A 701 -5.08 13.26 1.55
C ASN A 701 -5.48 11.78 1.49
N PRO A 702 -5.06 11.05 0.46
CA PRO A 702 -5.36 9.63 0.39
C PRO A 702 -4.76 8.88 1.58
N VAL A 703 -5.47 7.84 2.02
CA VAL A 703 -5.14 7.03 3.22
C VAL A 703 -3.80 6.31 3.11
N TYR A 704 -3.18 6.23 1.92
CA TYR A 704 -1.90 5.54 1.70
C TYR A 704 -0.70 6.16 2.46
N GLY A 705 -0.86 7.33 3.10
CA GLY A 705 0.14 7.96 3.98
C GLY A 705 -0.15 7.86 5.48
N ASP A 706 -1.22 7.17 5.90
CA ASP A 706 -1.57 7.09 7.32
C ASP A 706 -0.76 6.02 8.05
N SER A 707 0.31 6.44 8.73
CA SER A 707 1.19 5.58 9.52
C SER A 707 0.64 5.25 10.91
N SER A 708 -0.57 5.70 11.27
CA SER A 708 -1.09 5.65 12.65
C SER A 708 -1.16 4.24 13.26
N TRP A 709 -1.06 3.20 12.44
CA TRP A 709 -1.07 1.80 12.87
C TRP A 709 -0.13 0.91 12.07
N GLY A 710 0.81 1.48 11.32
CA GLY A 710 1.81 0.73 10.53
C GLY A 710 2.79 -0.10 11.36
N SER A 711 2.62 -0.17 12.68
CA SER A 711 3.45 -0.95 13.61
C SER A 711 2.93 -2.36 13.92
N ASP A 712 1.67 -2.68 13.61
CA ASP A 712 0.97 -3.81 14.26
C ASP A 712 0.49 -4.91 13.30
N SER A 713 1.21 -5.15 12.19
CA SER A 713 1.09 -6.42 11.45
C SER A 713 1.55 -7.63 12.29
N GLU A 714 2.18 -7.40 13.45
CA GLU A 714 2.68 -8.42 14.37
C GLU A 714 1.65 -8.90 15.42
N SER A 715 0.37 -8.54 15.32
CA SER A 715 -0.63 -9.21 16.17
C SER A 715 -0.69 -10.69 15.80
N TRP A 716 -0.62 -11.57 16.81
CA TRP A 716 -0.54 -13.04 16.70
C TRP A 716 -1.49 -13.69 15.67
N PHE A 717 -2.65 -13.09 15.40
CA PHE A 717 -3.63 -13.55 14.41
C PHE A 717 -3.64 -12.78 13.08
N GLY A 718 -2.99 -11.61 12.99
CA GLY A 718 -2.84 -10.82 11.76
C GLY A 718 -1.66 -11.25 10.87
N GLY A 719 -0.66 -11.93 11.43
CA GLY A 719 0.56 -12.33 10.70
C GLY A 719 0.48 -13.62 9.86
N TYR A 720 -0.69 -14.25 9.73
CA TYR A 720 -0.86 -15.50 8.94
C TYR A 720 -1.72 -15.33 7.67
N GLY A 721 -2.00 -14.10 7.28
CA GLY A 721 -2.69 -13.78 6.04
C GLY A 721 -2.29 -12.39 5.56
N GLY A 722 -1.11 -12.29 4.96
CA GLY A 722 -0.60 -11.01 4.48
C GLY A 722 0.90 -11.09 4.15
N GLY A 723 1.22 -11.56 2.94
CA GLY A 723 2.42 -11.16 2.20
C GLY A 723 3.78 -11.16 2.90
N GLY A 724 4.05 -12.05 3.86
CA GLY A 724 5.40 -12.24 4.40
C GLY A 724 6.23 -13.11 3.46
N GLY A 725 6.76 -12.51 2.40
CA GLY A 725 7.68 -13.16 1.48
C GLY A 725 8.80 -13.87 2.25
N PHE A 726 8.88 -15.18 2.08
CA PHE A 726 10.06 -15.97 2.45
C PHE A 726 11.32 -15.27 1.94
N GLY A 727 12.20 -14.91 2.88
CA GLY A 727 13.43 -14.15 2.68
C GLY A 727 14.05 -14.24 1.29
N GLY A 728 14.13 -13.09 0.63
CA GLY A 728 15.02 -12.83 -0.49
C GLY A 728 16.46 -12.61 0.00
N SER A 729 17.07 -13.58 0.69
CA SER A 729 18.53 -13.58 0.80
C SER A 729 19.11 -14.11 -0.51
N GLY A 730 19.42 -13.23 -1.46
CA GLY A 730 20.41 -13.52 -2.50
C GLY A 730 21.82 -13.44 -1.88
N GLY A 731 22.73 -14.39 -2.02
CA GLY A 731 22.70 -15.63 -2.76
C GLY A 731 23.97 -16.45 -2.52
N GLY A 732 24.18 -17.48 -3.34
CA GLY A 732 25.47 -18.16 -3.45
C GLY A 732 25.48 -19.62 -2.97
N SER A 733 25.12 -20.51 -3.89
CA SER A 733 25.54 -21.92 -4.00
C SER A 733 26.62 -22.40 -3.02
N SER A 734 26.24 -23.23 -2.04
CA SER A 734 27.13 -24.16 -1.35
C SER A 734 26.33 -25.22 -0.58
N TRP A 735 25.65 -26.12 -1.29
CA TRP A 735 25.21 -27.39 -0.72
C TRP A 735 26.19 -28.47 -1.14
N GLY A 736 27.10 -28.84 -0.22
CA GLY A 736 27.97 -30.00 -0.36
C GLY A 736 29.24 -29.93 0.48
N GLY A 737 29.27 -30.62 1.63
CA GLY A 737 30.53 -30.93 2.30
C GLY A 737 30.49 -31.38 3.76
N GLY A 738 30.21 -32.67 4.00
CA GLY A 738 31.03 -33.49 4.92
C GLY A 738 30.78 -33.44 6.44
N PHE A 739 30.23 -34.54 6.96
CA PHE A 739 30.36 -34.95 8.36
C PHE A 739 31.82 -35.29 8.75
N SER A 740 32.31 -34.71 9.85
CA SER A 740 33.25 -35.30 10.83
C SER A 740 33.30 -34.33 12.03
N GLY A 741 32.95 -34.65 13.26
CA GLY A 741 33.49 -35.73 14.08
C GLY A 741 34.61 -35.19 14.97
N GLY A 742 34.35 -34.98 16.27
CA GLY A 742 35.40 -34.74 17.28
C GLY A 742 35.08 -33.64 18.28
N GLY A 743 34.69 -34.02 19.49
CA GLY A 743 34.49 -33.09 20.60
C GLY A 743 35.77 -32.54 21.20
N PHE A 744 35.64 -31.46 21.96
CA PHE A 744 36.48 -31.12 23.10
C PHE A 744 35.64 -30.32 24.11
N GLY A 745 35.63 -30.77 25.36
CA GLY A 745 35.06 -30.06 26.49
C GLY A 745 36.09 -29.16 27.21
N GLY A 746 35.57 -28.43 28.20
CA GLY A 746 36.30 -27.56 29.14
C GLY A 746 35.89 -26.10 28.92
N GLY A 747 35.24 -25.37 29.82
CA GLY A 747 35.21 -25.47 31.28
C GLY A 747 36.02 -24.31 31.87
N PHE A 748 35.37 -23.15 32.09
CA PHE A 748 35.66 -22.09 33.08
C PHE A 748 34.37 -21.23 33.15
N GLY A 749 33.71 -20.94 34.26
CA GLY A 749 34.09 -21.04 35.66
C GLY A 749 34.38 -19.67 36.27
N GLY A 750 33.33 -18.91 36.63
CA GLY A 750 33.28 -18.11 37.86
C GLY A 750 33.70 -16.64 37.83
N GLY A 751 32.78 -15.75 38.24
CA GLY A 751 32.90 -15.07 39.53
C GLY A 751 33.17 -13.55 39.54
N GLY A 752 32.25 -12.81 40.20
CA GLY A 752 32.44 -11.46 40.76
C GLY A 752 31.37 -10.48 40.26
N GLY A 753 30.38 -10.00 41.01
CA GLY A 753 30.22 -9.95 42.47
C GLY A 753 30.75 -8.62 43.02
N PHE A 754 29.95 -7.55 42.95
CA PHE A 754 29.98 -6.45 43.92
C PHE A 754 28.57 -5.90 44.12
N GLY A 755 28.09 -6.03 45.35
CA GLY A 755 26.94 -5.32 45.87
C GLY A 755 27.37 -4.24 46.87
N GLY A 756 26.39 -3.43 47.27
CA GLY A 756 26.44 -2.43 48.34
C GLY A 756 26.35 -1.01 47.77
N GLY A 757 25.38 -0.17 48.11
CA GLY A 757 24.46 -0.16 49.23
C GLY A 757 24.45 1.24 49.86
N GLY A 758 23.25 1.77 50.15
CA GLY A 758 23.01 3.03 50.86
C GLY A 758 22.46 4.11 49.93
N GLY A 759 21.32 4.75 50.15
CA GLY A 759 20.49 4.87 51.34
C GLY A 759 20.05 6.34 51.46
N GLY A 760 18.75 6.57 51.66
CA GLY A 760 18.25 7.80 52.30
C GLY A 760 17.61 8.85 51.40
N GLY A 761 16.28 8.90 51.46
CA GLY A 761 15.57 10.06 52.03
C GLY A 761 15.28 11.27 51.14
N GLY A 762 13.99 11.47 50.88
CA GLY A 762 13.31 12.72 51.23
C GLY A 762 13.08 13.77 50.14
N GLY A 763 11.81 14.03 49.85
CA GLY A 763 11.25 15.40 49.90
C GLY A 763 11.15 16.19 48.60
N GLY A 764 9.91 16.32 48.10
CA GLY A 764 9.21 17.60 47.96
C GLY A 764 9.60 18.59 46.85
N GLY A 765 8.61 18.93 46.01
CA GLY A 765 8.41 20.23 45.32
C GLY A 765 9.50 20.64 44.33
N TRP A 766 9.18 20.89 43.06
CA TRP A 766 8.29 21.92 42.54
C TRP A 766 7.86 21.57 41.12
#